data_AF-A0A430JEZ8-F1
#
_entry.id   AF-A0A430JEZ8-F1
#
_cell.length_a   1.000
_cell.length_b   1.000
_cell.length_c   1.000
_cell.angle_alpha   90.00
_cell.angle_beta   90.00
_cell.angle_gamma   90.00
#
_symmetry.space_group_name_H-M   'P 1'
#
loop_
_entity.id
_entity.type
_entity.pdbx_description
1 polymer ?
#
loop_
_entity_poly.entity_id
_entity_poly.type
_entity_poly.pdbx_seq_one_letter_code
_entity_poly.pdbx_strand_id
1 'polypeptide(L)'
;MHSDAHGYVAVLLHAHMPYIRHDKRDVTLEERWFFEAVTDTYLPLIAMLERLVQDNVPFRLTMSLSPTLLALLGDPKLKSRVRKHLSQLCELGGREVIRLWGQEELAPLAKLYTNRYHQLLQLFNRLQGDLIGAFRSLSQTGQLELITCGATHAFLPLVKNKTFLRAQLEAAVQEFKRHFGRGPAGIWLPECGYTPEAEPLLAELGLRYFVVEGHAHALARGPQGAPLKGRPLRTPSGATSFARDAEAGAQVWSAESGYPGDPDYREYHRDIGYDLGLTDAAEWAYLKPYVLPDGARIPTGFKYYRVTGEGDAKAIYHPARAAQKAQQHAEHFVASRVEQLRRLAEQAADAPPVIVCPYDAELFGHWWHEGLQWLEAVLRGFAAQPADSVVVHTTTLSRYAAAHPPTTEAELPVSSWGRGGYAEVWLQPRSQWVTPRLHAAEDRLLQAARRLTQPDALQQRALSQALRELLLAQSSDWTFILDAGTVTSYAEQRLHDHLANLGQLLERLEHSASAEQPLRKLVERLERQTPLLPELDALALLHSSFEEEPSSSEDTVLPSSTRFADPPGGDPSALSVLMLAWEYPPHVIGGLARAVCELAKQLARMGHSIHVITCLTPDTEAYSFSDGVHIHRVTALPGGEELPFLDRVFHVNLPFTDKALALADQGLRFDVLHAHDWLVGYAAQACSQELRLPLAVTLHATEHGRNRGTLASPVQHRIHELEGRLASSADAVIVCSHYMAREVRELFPLDSIPVHVIPNGAPTPGPVDTALAHTVLPQLAAVLDQQAEAPFPLLVFLGRLVYEKGVHVLLTAFEQVLAALPEARLVIAGTGPERDALEGRAAPLSEHVVFTGFIDGEDKLRLLQSASLCIFPSLYEPFGLVALEAMASGAPLLVSDTGGLAEIVRHGVTGYLSPPGDADKLAAAILHLWQHPEQRRELAERAKKAAAELFTWKKNGSLTLDVYTGIMRKPTSQPASKQENY
;
A
#
# COMPACT_ATOMS: atom_id res chain seq x y z
N MET A 1 -27.76 39.91 1.10
CA MET A 1 -27.07 39.64 -0.18
C MET A 1 -27.48 40.73 -1.15
N HIS A 2 -26.75 40.94 -2.23
CA HIS A 2 -27.22 41.81 -3.31
C HIS A 2 -28.33 41.08 -4.07
N SER A 3 -29.47 41.74 -4.33
CA SER A 3 -30.61 41.15 -5.05
C SER A 3 -30.32 40.84 -6.52
N ASP A 4 -29.16 41.30 -7.02
CA ASP A 4 -28.84 41.37 -8.45
C ASP A 4 -27.76 40.34 -8.85
N ALA A 5 -27.37 39.44 -7.93
CA ALA A 5 -26.35 38.42 -8.16
C ALA A 5 -26.89 37.29 -9.06
N HIS A 6 -26.18 37.01 -10.14
CA HIS A 6 -26.52 35.96 -11.10
C HIS A 6 -26.00 34.58 -10.67
N GLY A 7 -25.04 34.53 -9.75
CA GLY A 7 -24.48 33.29 -9.21
C GLY A 7 -23.40 33.55 -8.16
N TYR A 8 -22.98 32.49 -7.47
CA TYR A 8 -22.03 32.59 -6.36
C TYR A 8 -20.82 31.65 -6.53
N VAL A 9 -19.68 32.09 -6.02
CA VAL A 9 -18.49 31.25 -5.84
C VAL A 9 -18.20 31.13 -4.35
N ALA A 10 -18.15 29.90 -3.83
CA ALA A 10 -17.84 29.61 -2.43
C ALA A 10 -16.45 28.97 -2.34
N VAL A 11 -15.43 29.76 -2.06
CA VAL A 11 -14.08 29.25 -1.80
C VAL A 11 -14.03 28.72 -0.36
N LEU A 12 -13.58 27.48 -0.19
CA LEU A 12 -13.39 26.85 1.11
C LEU A 12 -11.94 26.41 1.27
N LEU A 13 -11.30 26.81 2.37
CA LEU A 13 -9.96 26.34 2.74
C LEU A 13 -10.05 25.32 3.87
N HIS A 14 -9.52 24.12 3.67
CA HIS A 14 -9.42 23.10 4.69
C HIS A 14 -8.05 23.14 5.36
N ALA A 15 -7.96 23.66 6.59
CA ALA A 15 -6.71 23.70 7.35
C ALA A 15 -6.70 22.58 8.40
N HIS A 16 -5.79 21.64 8.21
CA HIS A 16 -5.66 20.45 9.03
C HIS A 16 -4.20 20.10 9.28
N MET A 17 -3.96 19.49 10.43
CA MET A 17 -2.70 18.86 10.78
C MET A 17 -2.98 17.70 11.74
N PRO A 18 -2.40 16.51 11.55
CA PRO A 18 -2.47 15.44 12.54
C PRO A 18 -1.89 15.92 13.86
N TYR A 19 -2.30 15.33 14.98
CA TYR A 19 -1.78 15.74 16.27
C TYR A 19 -0.34 15.26 16.46
N ILE A 20 0.66 16.13 16.29
CA ILE A 20 2.11 15.81 16.21
C ILE A 20 2.95 16.42 17.36
N ARG A 21 2.32 16.67 18.51
CA ARG A 21 3.01 17.31 19.64
C ARG A 21 3.93 16.34 20.38
N HIS A 22 5.20 16.71 20.57
CA HIS A 22 6.16 15.92 21.35
C HIS A 22 6.67 16.66 22.60
N ASP A 23 6.80 15.92 23.71
CA ASP A 23 7.29 16.46 24.99
C ASP A 23 8.83 16.53 25.10
N LYS A 24 9.55 15.98 24.11
CA LYS A 24 11.01 16.03 24.02
C LYS A 24 11.51 17.48 23.89
N ARG A 25 12.74 17.77 24.33
CA ARG A 25 13.32 19.13 24.25
C ARG A 25 13.69 19.54 22.83
N ASP A 26 14.07 18.58 22.00
CA ASP A 26 14.52 18.81 20.64
C ASP A 26 13.34 18.75 19.64
N VAL A 27 13.46 19.54 18.57
CA VAL A 27 12.51 19.55 17.45
C VAL A 27 12.61 18.23 16.71
N THR A 28 11.47 17.58 16.47
CA THR A 28 11.39 16.37 15.64
C THR A 28 11.07 16.73 14.18
N LEU A 29 11.21 15.78 13.26
CA LEU A 29 10.86 15.98 11.86
C LEU A 29 9.38 16.35 11.69
N GLU A 30 8.50 15.77 12.51
CA GLU A 30 7.06 15.91 12.33
C GLU A 30 6.56 17.26 12.85
N GLU A 31 7.14 17.78 13.94
CA GLU A 31 6.90 19.16 14.38
C GLU A 31 7.29 20.20 13.32
N ARG A 32 8.17 19.85 12.36
CA ARG A 32 8.50 20.75 11.24
C ARG A 32 7.33 20.95 10.30
N TRP A 33 6.49 19.94 10.05
CA TRP A 33 5.28 20.13 9.22
C TRP A 33 4.39 21.23 9.78
N PHE A 34 4.22 21.26 11.11
CA PHE A 34 3.48 22.33 11.78
C PHE A 34 4.18 23.69 11.64
N PHE A 35 5.50 23.75 11.79
CA PHE A 35 6.25 25.01 11.67
C PHE A 35 6.20 25.58 10.26
N GLU A 36 6.32 24.73 9.25
CA GLU A 36 6.23 25.08 7.84
C GLU A 36 4.81 25.54 7.49
N ALA A 37 3.77 24.82 7.90
CA ALA A 37 2.38 25.25 7.69
C ALA A 37 2.08 26.63 8.31
N VAL A 38 2.56 26.88 9.54
CA VAL A 38 2.41 28.19 10.18
C VAL A 38 3.16 29.30 9.41
N THR A 39 4.38 29.02 8.96
CA THR A 39 5.29 29.99 8.33
C THR A 39 4.90 30.30 6.88
N ASP A 40 4.56 29.27 6.11
CA ASP A 40 4.33 29.37 4.67
C ASP A 40 2.87 29.64 4.33
N THR A 41 1.94 29.21 5.19
CA THR A 41 0.50 29.27 4.93
C THR A 41 -0.24 30.17 5.92
N TYR A 42 -0.31 29.83 7.21
CA TYR A 42 -1.28 30.47 8.12
C TYR A 42 -0.95 31.92 8.46
N LEU A 43 0.32 32.26 8.74
CA LEU A 43 0.73 33.64 8.96
C LEU A 43 0.56 34.49 7.69
N PRO A 44 1.05 34.05 6.51
CA PRO A 44 0.78 34.74 5.25
C PRO A 44 -0.71 34.89 4.91
N LEU A 45 -1.54 33.88 5.19
CA LEU A 45 -2.98 33.93 4.99
C LEU A 45 -3.65 34.97 5.88
N ILE A 46 -3.32 35.03 7.16
CA ILE A 46 -3.79 36.09 8.08
C ILE A 46 -3.40 37.46 7.52
N ALA A 47 -2.15 37.64 7.10
CA ALA A 47 -1.69 38.91 6.54
C ALA A 47 -2.44 39.31 5.25
N MET A 48 -2.73 38.34 4.38
CA MET A 48 -3.51 38.55 3.15
C MET A 48 -4.95 38.97 3.47
N LEU A 49 -5.62 38.26 4.38
CA LEU A 49 -6.99 38.57 4.76
C LEU A 49 -7.10 39.93 5.48
N GLU A 50 -6.15 40.25 6.37
CA GLU A 50 -6.07 41.58 7.00
C GLU A 50 -5.91 42.70 5.96
N ARG A 51 -5.07 42.51 4.93
CA ARG A 51 -4.92 43.47 3.82
C ARG A 51 -6.21 43.64 3.04
N LEU A 52 -6.89 42.55 2.67
CA LEU A 52 -8.17 42.63 1.94
C LEU A 52 -9.24 43.37 2.75
N VAL A 53 -9.29 43.16 4.06
CA VAL A 53 -10.18 43.90 4.96
C VAL A 53 -9.80 45.39 5.02
N GLN A 54 -8.51 45.69 5.18
CA GLN A 54 -8.00 47.07 5.21
C GLN A 54 -8.28 47.84 3.91
N ASP A 55 -8.17 47.16 2.78
CA ASP A 55 -8.43 47.71 1.45
C ASP A 55 -9.93 47.76 1.10
N ASN A 56 -10.81 47.36 2.03
CA ASN A 56 -12.26 47.30 1.85
C ASN A 56 -12.71 46.43 0.67
N VAL A 57 -11.98 45.36 0.36
CA VAL A 57 -12.38 44.39 -0.67
C VAL A 57 -13.54 43.55 -0.12
N PRO A 58 -14.71 43.50 -0.78
CA PRO A 58 -15.88 42.77 -0.31
C PRO A 58 -15.79 41.26 -0.63
N PHE A 59 -14.90 40.54 0.04
CA PHE A 59 -14.69 39.11 -0.19
C PHE A 59 -15.47 38.24 0.81
N ARG A 60 -15.75 36.99 0.44
CA ARG A 60 -16.28 35.97 1.35
C ARG A 60 -15.49 34.67 1.19
N LEU A 61 -15.10 34.09 2.31
CA LEU A 61 -14.31 32.87 2.37
C LEU A 61 -14.82 31.98 3.51
N THR A 62 -14.90 30.68 3.28
CA THR A 62 -15.11 29.70 4.35
C THR A 62 -13.76 29.01 4.64
N MET A 63 -13.45 28.78 5.91
CA MET A 63 -12.26 28.05 6.32
C MET A 63 -12.61 27.06 7.42
N SER A 64 -12.21 25.81 7.26
CA SER A 64 -12.28 24.83 8.34
C SER A 64 -10.96 24.81 9.11
N LEU A 65 -11.04 24.72 10.43
CA LEU A 65 -9.91 24.54 11.34
C LEU A 65 -10.14 23.26 12.12
N SER A 66 -9.29 22.24 11.91
CA SER A 66 -9.47 20.99 12.65
C SER A 66 -9.20 21.17 14.14
N PRO A 67 -9.88 20.41 15.02
CA PRO A 67 -9.63 20.46 16.46
C PRO A 67 -8.18 20.12 16.84
N THR A 68 -7.55 19.18 16.12
CA THR A 68 -6.11 18.88 16.27
C THR A 68 -5.22 20.09 15.97
N LEU A 69 -5.49 20.82 14.89
CA LEU A 69 -4.75 22.02 14.52
C LEU A 69 -4.96 23.14 15.55
N LEU A 70 -6.19 23.34 16.03
CA LEU A 70 -6.47 24.30 17.10
C LEU A 70 -5.69 23.98 18.39
N ALA A 71 -5.59 22.71 18.76
CA ALA A 71 -4.78 22.29 19.89
C ALA A 71 -3.28 22.61 19.69
N LEU A 72 -2.74 22.35 18.50
CA LEU A 72 -1.33 22.67 18.18
C LEU A 72 -1.06 24.18 18.16
N LEU A 73 -1.95 24.96 17.52
CA LEU A 73 -1.88 26.42 17.50
C LEU A 73 -2.04 27.03 18.90
N GLY A 74 -2.78 26.36 19.78
CA GLY A 74 -3.01 26.77 21.16
C GLY A 74 -1.84 26.46 22.11
N ASP A 75 -0.99 25.48 21.78
CA ASP A 75 0.03 24.95 22.69
C ASP A 75 1.18 25.97 22.95
N PRO A 76 1.44 26.36 24.21
CA PRO A 76 2.48 27.32 24.54
C PRO A 76 3.91 26.90 24.17
N LYS A 77 4.23 25.60 24.23
CA LYS A 77 5.57 25.09 23.87
C LYS A 77 5.77 25.20 22.37
N LEU A 78 4.78 24.80 21.57
CA LEU A 78 4.85 24.91 20.11
C LEU A 78 4.90 26.36 19.67
N LYS A 79 4.14 27.29 20.28
CA LYS A 79 4.27 28.73 20.02
C LYS A 79 5.70 29.24 20.22
N SER A 80 6.34 28.83 21.32
CA SER A 80 7.73 29.19 21.58
C SER A 80 8.70 28.59 20.54
N ARG A 81 8.44 27.37 20.07
CA ARG A 81 9.26 26.70 19.05
C ARG A 81 9.09 27.31 17.67
N VAL A 82 7.88 27.68 17.26
CA VAL A 82 7.61 28.44 16.03
C VAL A 82 8.36 29.77 16.04
N ARG A 83 8.32 30.52 17.15
CA ARG A 83 9.09 31.76 17.27
C ARG A 83 10.60 31.53 17.12
N LYS A 84 11.13 30.47 17.76
CA LYS A 84 12.54 30.09 17.61
C LYS A 84 12.86 29.73 16.16
N HIS A 85 12.00 28.96 15.51
CA HIS A 85 12.15 28.59 14.10
C HIS A 85 12.18 29.82 13.18
N LEU A 86 11.21 30.74 13.29
CA LEU A 86 11.21 31.99 12.54
C LEU A 86 12.47 32.83 12.79
N SER A 87 12.98 32.84 14.02
CA SER A 87 14.23 33.53 14.36
C SER A 87 15.45 32.88 13.68
N GLN A 88 15.50 31.55 13.64
CA GLN A 88 16.54 30.80 12.92
C GLN A 88 16.47 31.03 11.41
N LEU A 89 15.27 31.15 10.83
CA LEU A 89 15.10 31.52 9.42
C LEU A 89 15.60 32.94 9.13
N CYS A 90 15.34 33.90 10.01
CA CYS A 90 15.88 35.26 9.89
C CYS A 90 17.41 35.26 9.96
N GLU A 91 17.99 34.49 10.88
CA GLU A 91 19.44 34.33 11.02
C GLU A 91 20.06 33.69 9.77
N LEU A 92 19.53 32.55 9.32
CA LEU A 92 19.98 31.86 8.11
C LEU A 92 19.86 32.77 6.88
N GLY A 93 18.78 33.53 6.77
CA GLY A 93 18.60 34.51 5.68
C GLY A 93 19.69 35.57 5.67
N GLY A 94 20.04 36.13 6.83
CA GLY A 94 21.17 37.06 6.94
C GLY A 94 22.49 36.45 6.48
N ARG A 95 22.72 35.17 6.78
CA ARG A 95 23.91 34.43 6.34
C ARG A 95 23.88 34.12 4.85
N GLU A 96 22.73 33.76 4.28
CA GLU A 96 22.54 33.52 2.85
C GLU A 96 22.82 34.79 2.02
N VAL A 97 22.37 35.95 2.49
CA VAL A 97 22.67 37.24 1.84
C VAL A 97 24.17 37.51 1.77
N ILE A 98 24.92 37.14 2.80
CA ILE A 98 26.38 37.27 2.82
C ILE A 98 27.05 36.21 1.93
N ARG A 99 26.61 34.95 2.03
CA ARG A 99 27.17 33.82 1.26
C ARG A 99 27.04 34.04 -0.25
N LEU A 100 25.89 34.56 -0.68
CA LEU A 100 25.58 34.82 -2.08
C LEU A 100 25.99 36.22 -2.52
N TRP A 101 26.73 36.97 -1.70
CA TRP A 101 27.17 38.32 -2.04
C TRP A 101 27.95 38.34 -3.35
N GLY A 102 27.55 39.23 -4.26
CA GLY A 102 28.15 39.36 -5.60
C GLY A 102 27.58 38.40 -6.65
N GLN A 103 26.68 37.46 -6.28
CA GLN A 103 25.96 36.64 -7.26
C GLN A 103 24.70 37.39 -7.73
N GLU A 104 24.73 37.88 -8.98
CA GLU A 104 23.71 38.80 -9.52
C GLU A 104 22.29 38.23 -9.48
N GLU A 105 22.12 36.93 -9.73
CA GLU A 105 20.80 36.30 -9.80
C GLU A 105 20.28 35.76 -8.46
N LEU A 106 21.15 35.24 -7.60
CA LEU A 106 20.75 34.59 -6.33
C LEU A 106 20.71 35.53 -5.12
N ALA A 107 21.58 36.55 -5.06
CA ALA A 107 21.61 37.49 -3.93
C ALA A 107 20.28 38.25 -3.72
N PRO A 108 19.57 38.69 -4.78
CA PRO A 108 18.26 39.33 -4.61
C PRO A 108 17.21 38.39 -4.00
N LEU A 109 17.25 37.09 -4.33
CA LEU A 109 16.31 36.09 -3.80
C LEU A 109 16.57 35.85 -2.31
N ALA A 110 17.83 35.71 -1.89
CA ALA A 110 18.19 35.56 -0.49
C ALA A 110 17.69 36.76 0.34
N LYS A 111 17.83 37.98 -0.20
CA LYS A 111 17.31 39.19 0.44
C LYS A 111 15.78 39.20 0.51
N LEU A 112 15.10 38.73 -0.53
CA LEU A 112 13.64 38.62 -0.55
C LEU A 112 13.15 37.66 0.55
N TYR A 113 13.71 36.45 0.63
CA TYR A 113 13.35 35.48 1.68
C TYR A 113 13.64 36.04 3.08
N THR A 114 14.81 36.65 3.27
CA THR A 114 15.18 37.26 4.54
C THR A 114 14.16 38.30 4.97
N ASN A 115 13.77 39.21 4.09
CA ASN A 115 12.77 40.24 4.39
C ASN A 115 11.40 39.62 4.72
N ARG A 116 10.98 38.60 3.96
CA ARG A 116 9.72 37.87 4.20
C ARG A 116 9.73 37.25 5.61
N TYR A 117 10.78 36.53 6.00
CA TYR A 117 10.83 35.91 7.32
C TYR A 117 10.86 36.92 8.47
N HIS A 118 11.53 38.07 8.28
CA HIS A 118 11.47 39.16 9.26
C HIS A 118 10.05 39.72 9.42
N GLN A 119 9.31 39.91 8.31
CA GLN A 119 7.92 40.35 8.34
C GLN A 119 7.02 39.33 9.04
N LEU A 120 7.22 38.04 8.79
CA LEU A 120 6.46 36.97 9.44
C LEU A 120 6.77 36.88 10.94
N LEU A 121 8.03 37.04 11.35
CA LEU A 121 8.39 37.13 12.77
C LEU A 121 7.78 38.35 13.44
N GLN A 122 7.76 39.51 12.78
CA GLN A 122 7.08 40.71 13.27
C GLN A 122 5.57 40.50 13.43
N LEU A 123 4.93 39.88 12.44
CA LEU A 123 3.52 39.50 12.49
C LEU A 123 3.23 38.56 13.66
N PHE A 124 4.00 37.48 13.78
CA PHE A 124 3.85 36.52 14.88
C PHE A 124 3.99 37.19 16.25
N ASN A 125 4.97 38.10 16.39
CA ASN A 125 5.17 38.87 17.62
C ASN A 125 4.02 39.86 17.89
N ARG A 126 3.50 40.55 16.86
CA ARG A 126 2.32 41.42 16.98
C ARG A 126 1.11 40.65 17.48
N LEU A 127 0.91 39.44 16.95
CA LEU A 127 -0.15 38.53 17.37
C LEU A 127 0.13 37.84 18.72
N GLN A 128 1.33 38.02 19.30
CA GLN A 128 1.79 37.29 20.49
C GLN A 128 1.69 35.75 20.32
N GLY A 129 1.79 35.26 19.09
CA GLY A 129 1.58 33.86 18.73
C GLY A 129 0.12 33.37 18.83
N ASP A 130 -0.86 34.25 18.99
CA ASP A 130 -2.29 33.90 19.04
C ASP A 130 -2.95 33.95 17.65
N LEU A 131 -2.62 32.97 16.81
CA LEU A 131 -3.21 32.83 15.47
C LEU A 131 -4.71 32.53 15.53
N ILE A 132 -5.17 31.79 16.56
CA ILE A 132 -6.60 31.48 16.76
C ILE A 132 -7.37 32.78 17.01
N GLY A 133 -6.85 33.66 17.86
CA GLY A 133 -7.41 35.00 18.08
C GLY A 133 -7.45 35.86 16.82
N ALA A 134 -6.44 35.75 15.95
CA ALA A 134 -6.42 36.45 14.66
C ALA A 134 -7.54 35.96 13.72
N PHE A 135 -7.69 34.64 13.55
CA PHE A 135 -8.79 34.07 12.76
C PHE A 135 -10.16 34.40 13.34
N ARG A 136 -10.30 34.39 14.67
CA ARG A 136 -11.53 34.81 15.35
C ARG A 136 -11.87 36.27 15.02
N SER A 137 -10.89 37.16 15.06
CA SER A 137 -11.06 38.59 14.73
C SER A 137 -11.45 38.79 13.26
N LEU A 138 -10.80 38.06 12.35
CA LEU A 138 -11.16 38.05 10.93
C LEU A 138 -12.59 37.52 10.72
N SER A 139 -13.01 36.51 11.47
CA SER A 139 -14.38 35.99 11.35
C SER A 139 -15.45 36.98 11.81
N GLN A 140 -15.14 37.80 12.82
CA GLN A 140 -16.05 38.85 13.31
C GLN A 140 -16.31 39.96 12.28
N THR A 141 -15.46 40.10 11.26
CA THR A 141 -15.71 41.02 10.13
C THR A 141 -16.89 40.59 9.25
N GLY A 142 -17.33 39.33 9.37
CA GLY A 142 -18.35 38.73 8.48
C GLY A 142 -17.84 38.38 7.09
N GLN A 143 -16.54 38.58 6.81
CA GLN A 143 -15.90 38.20 5.55
C GLN A 143 -15.36 36.76 5.58
N LEU A 144 -14.92 36.29 6.75
CA LEU A 144 -14.43 34.92 6.97
C LEU A 144 -15.44 34.12 7.80
N GLU A 145 -15.89 33.00 7.27
CA GLU A 145 -16.61 31.98 8.03
C GLU A 145 -15.64 30.90 8.51
N LEU A 146 -15.67 30.60 9.81
CA LEU A 146 -14.95 29.48 10.39
C LEU A 146 -15.91 28.32 10.66
N ILE A 147 -15.50 27.11 10.25
CA ILE A 147 -16.18 25.85 10.55
C ILE A 147 -15.24 24.86 11.22
N THR A 148 -15.80 23.78 11.77
CA THR A 148 -15.02 22.70 12.38
C THR A 148 -14.79 21.54 11.40
N CYS A 149 -14.05 20.54 11.86
CA CYS A 149 -13.90 19.22 11.27
C CYS A 149 -14.06 18.14 12.37
N GLY A 150 -14.11 16.85 12.04
CA GLY A 150 -14.09 15.77 13.03
C GLY A 150 -12.91 15.88 14.01
N ALA A 151 -13.10 15.44 15.26
CA ALA A 151 -12.21 15.72 16.40
C ALA A 151 -10.73 15.42 16.13
N THR A 152 -10.46 14.29 15.48
CA THR A 152 -9.11 13.88 15.08
C THR A 152 -9.04 13.58 13.59
N HIS A 153 -9.93 14.18 12.79
CA HIS A 153 -9.98 13.96 11.34
C HIS A 153 -10.15 12.46 10.98
N ALA A 154 -10.94 11.72 11.76
CA ALA A 154 -11.21 10.32 11.44
C ALA A 154 -12.02 10.16 10.15
N PHE A 155 -11.67 9.20 9.31
CA PHE A 155 -12.47 8.87 8.13
C PHE A 155 -13.79 8.21 8.56
N LEU A 156 -14.81 9.05 8.74
CA LEU A 156 -16.08 8.70 9.38
C LEU A 156 -16.79 7.47 8.79
N PRO A 157 -16.78 7.21 7.46
CA PRO A 157 -17.42 6.02 6.89
C PRO A 157 -16.83 4.68 7.36
N LEU A 158 -15.63 4.66 7.97
CA LEU A 158 -15.02 3.44 8.51
C LEU A 158 -15.13 3.32 10.04
N VAL A 159 -15.72 4.30 10.72
CA VAL A 159 -15.98 4.22 12.16
C VAL A 159 -17.13 3.24 12.40
N LYS A 160 -16.87 2.15 13.13
CA LYS A 160 -17.84 1.03 13.25
C LYS A 160 -19.04 1.39 14.11
N ASN A 161 -18.82 1.97 15.29
CA ASN A 161 -19.90 2.24 16.23
C ASN A 161 -20.37 3.70 16.16
N LYS A 162 -21.69 3.90 16.07
CA LYS A 162 -22.33 5.25 16.07
C LYS A 162 -21.94 6.09 17.29
N THR A 163 -21.64 5.46 18.43
CA THR A 163 -21.15 6.13 19.63
C THR A 163 -19.84 6.88 19.39
N PHE A 164 -18.88 6.27 18.68
CA PHE A 164 -17.60 6.90 18.38
C PHE A 164 -17.71 7.89 17.22
N LEU A 165 -18.66 7.68 16.30
CA LEU A 165 -19.06 8.68 15.32
C LEU A 165 -19.57 9.96 16.02
N ARG A 166 -20.47 9.82 17.01
CA ARG A 166 -20.93 10.94 17.85
C ARG A 166 -19.76 11.57 18.60
N ALA A 167 -18.88 10.78 19.22
CA ALA A 167 -17.72 11.30 19.95
C ALA A 167 -16.81 12.16 19.06
N GLN A 168 -16.54 11.75 17.81
CA GLN A 168 -15.78 12.54 16.83
C GLN A 168 -16.46 13.88 16.51
N LEU A 169 -17.78 13.90 16.34
CA LEU A 169 -18.52 15.11 15.98
C LEU A 169 -18.76 16.05 17.16
N GLU A 170 -19.12 15.51 18.32
CA GLU A 170 -19.43 16.30 19.50
C GLU A 170 -18.17 16.95 20.08
N ALA A 171 -17.07 16.18 20.20
CA ALA A 171 -15.80 16.71 20.69
C ALA A 171 -15.26 17.83 19.77
N ALA A 172 -15.48 17.72 18.46
CA ALA A 172 -15.18 18.78 17.51
C ALA A 172 -15.98 20.06 17.76
N VAL A 173 -17.30 19.94 17.96
CA VAL A 173 -18.18 21.08 18.26
C VAL A 173 -17.81 21.73 19.59
N GLN A 174 -17.50 20.94 20.61
CA GLN A 174 -17.03 21.43 21.92
C GLN A 174 -15.72 22.20 21.78
N GLU A 175 -14.72 21.64 21.10
CA GLU A 175 -13.42 22.30 20.92
C GLU A 175 -13.54 23.59 20.12
N PHE A 176 -14.40 23.61 19.09
CA PHE A 176 -14.69 24.84 18.35
C PHE A 176 -15.35 25.90 19.25
N LYS A 177 -16.35 25.52 20.05
CA LYS A 177 -17.01 26.41 21.03
C LYS A 177 -16.00 26.99 22.02
N ARG A 178 -15.07 26.18 22.52
CA ARG A 178 -14.03 26.59 23.47
C ARG A 178 -13.15 27.73 22.94
N HIS A 179 -12.84 27.72 21.64
CA HIS A 179 -11.99 28.74 21.02
C HIS A 179 -12.75 29.97 20.49
N PHE A 180 -13.97 29.77 19.97
CA PHE A 180 -14.72 30.81 19.25
C PHE A 180 -15.98 31.30 19.98
N GLY A 181 -16.33 30.71 21.12
CA GLY A 181 -17.45 31.11 21.98
C GLY A 181 -18.85 30.74 21.45
N ARG A 182 -18.94 30.09 20.29
CA ARG A 182 -20.19 29.65 19.66
C ARG A 182 -19.98 28.34 18.90
N GLY A 183 -21.06 27.58 18.70
CA GLY A 183 -21.02 26.38 17.87
C GLY A 183 -20.77 26.71 16.39
N PRO A 184 -20.07 25.84 15.65
CA PRO A 184 -19.91 26.00 14.21
C PRO A 184 -21.25 25.75 13.50
N ALA A 185 -21.53 26.50 12.44
CA ALA A 185 -22.76 26.31 11.65
C ALA A 185 -22.64 25.20 10.61
N GLY A 186 -21.42 24.84 10.20
CA GLY A 186 -21.14 23.75 9.28
C GLY A 186 -19.92 22.97 9.69
N ILE A 187 -19.65 21.90 8.95
CA ILE A 187 -18.53 20.99 9.18
C ILE A 187 -17.87 20.62 7.86
N TRP A 188 -16.54 20.55 7.89
CA TRP A 188 -15.79 19.76 6.93
C TRP A 188 -15.76 18.31 7.42
N LEU A 189 -16.50 17.43 6.75
CA LEU A 189 -16.37 16.00 7.04
C LEU A 189 -14.96 15.58 6.62
N PRO A 190 -14.18 14.91 7.49
CA PRO A 190 -12.84 14.47 7.14
C PRO A 190 -12.85 13.77 5.77
N GLU A 191 -12.07 14.32 4.84
CA GLU A 191 -11.93 13.81 3.48
C GLU A 191 -13.19 13.85 2.60
N CYS A 192 -14.12 14.76 2.92
CA CYS A 192 -15.50 14.69 2.41
C CYS A 192 -16.15 13.30 2.64
N GLY A 193 -15.63 12.53 3.62
CA GLY A 193 -16.04 11.18 3.97
C GLY A 193 -17.43 11.18 4.57
N TYR A 194 -18.43 11.07 3.71
CA TYR A 194 -19.83 11.06 4.10
C TYR A 194 -20.34 9.64 4.29
N THR A 195 -21.12 9.46 5.36
CA THR A 195 -21.91 8.25 5.60
C THR A 195 -23.31 8.66 6.07
N PRO A 196 -24.40 8.03 5.59
CA PRO A 196 -25.77 8.38 6.00
C PRO A 196 -26.00 8.36 7.52
N GLU A 197 -25.27 7.51 8.24
CA GLU A 197 -25.35 7.35 9.69
C GLU A 197 -24.89 8.59 10.47
N ALA A 198 -24.09 9.46 9.86
CA ALA A 198 -23.64 10.71 10.49
C ALA A 198 -24.75 11.76 10.52
N GLU A 199 -25.73 11.68 9.62
CA GLU A 199 -26.66 12.76 9.35
C GLU A 199 -27.55 13.17 10.55
N PRO A 200 -28.16 12.23 11.31
CA PRO A 200 -28.93 12.60 12.50
C PRO A 200 -28.05 13.31 13.55
N LEU A 201 -26.81 12.85 13.71
CA LEU A 201 -25.85 13.44 14.64
C LEU A 201 -25.46 14.86 14.24
N LEU A 202 -25.29 15.12 12.94
CA LEU A 202 -25.03 16.47 12.44
C LEU A 202 -26.19 17.42 12.82
N ALA A 203 -27.44 16.98 12.62
CA ALA A 203 -28.62 17.76 12.95
C ALA A 203 -28.73 18.06 14.46
N GLU A 204 -28.56 17.04 15.31
CA GLU A 204 -28.56 17.17 16.77
C GLU A 204 -27.51 18.16 17.28
N LEU A 205 -26.31 18.13 16.69
CA LEU A 205 -25.19 18.98 17.07
C LEU A 205 -25.28 20.40 16.48
N GLY A 206 -26.33 20.70 15.70
CA GLY A 206 -26.55 22.00 15.08
C GLY A 206 -25.63 22.29 13.88
N LEU A 207 -25.05 21.24 13.28
CA LEU A 207 -24.24 21.31 12.06
C LEU A 207 -25.18 21.32 10.85
N ARG A 208 -25.38 22.50 10.27
CA ARG A 208 -26.43 22.77 9.28
C ARG A 208 -26.00 22.53 7.85
N TYR A 209 -24.70 22.40 7.57
CA TYR A 209 -24.22 22.10 6.23
C TYR A 209 -22.85 21.41 6.23
N PHE A 210 -22.56 20.74 5.12
CA PHE A 210 -21.29 20.08 4.84
C PHE A 210 -21.03 20.02 3.32
N VAL A 211 -19.82 19.60 2.94
CA VAL A 211 -19.40 19.42 1.55
C VAL A 211 -19.18 17.93 1.28
N VAL A 212 -19.57 17.47 0.09
CA VAL A 212 -19.34 16.11 -0.44
C VAL A 212 -18.70 16.17 -1.84
N GLU A 213 -18.18 15.05 -2.31
CA GLU A 213 -17.72 14.93 -3.69
C GLU A 213 -18.89 15.00 -4.69
N GLY A 214 -18.65 15.54 -5.89
CA GLY A 214 -19.68 15.83 -6.88
C GLY A 214 -20.47 14.59 -7.35
N HIS A 215 -19.85 13.41 -7.35
CA HIS A 215 -20.55 12.17 -7.70
C HIS A 215 -21.64 11.79 -6.67
N ALA A 216 -21.52 12.22 -5.41
CA ALA A 216 -22.52 11.96 -4.38
C ALA A 216 -23.86 12.62 -4.73
N HIS A 217 -23.83 13.85 -5.26
CA HIS A 217 -25.03 14.53 -5.78
C HIS A 217 -25.55 13.89 -7.07
N ALA A 218 -24.65 13.42 -7.94
CA ALA A 218 -25.04 12.74 -9.18
C ALA A 218 -25.77 11.40 -8.93
N LEU A 219 -25.44 10.73 -7.83
CA LEU A 219 -26.03 9.45 -7.41
C LEU A 219 -27.12 9.62 -6.33
N ALA A 220 -27.41 10.85 -5.90
CA ALA A 220 -28.39 11.14 -4.87
C ALA A 220 -29.78 10.69 -5.29
N ARG A 221 -30.55 10.12 -4.35
CA ARG A 221 -31.90 9.61 -4.59
C ARG A 221 -32.91 10.58 -4.00
N GLY A 222 -33.62 11.30 -4.87
CA GLY A 222 -34.76 12.12 -4.49
C GLY A 222 -36.10 11.36 -4.61
N PRO A 223 -37.21 11.91 -4.10
CA PRO A 223 -38.54 11.29 -4.13
C PRO A 223 -39.07 10.93 -5.53
N GLN A 224 -38.54 11.58 -6.58
CA GLN A 224 -38.96 11.37 -7.98
C GLN A 224 -37.87 10.72 -8.87
N GLY A 225 -36.76 10.26 -8.28
CA GLY A 225 -35.75 9.44 -8.98
C GLY A 225 -34.88 10.13 -10.05
N ALA A 226 -35.06 11.43 -10.32
CA ALA A 226 -34.23 12.16 -11.26
C ALA A 226 -32.89 12.62 -10.63
N PRO A 227 -31.75 12.51 -11.33
CA PRO A 227 -30.45 12.99 -10.83
C PRO A 227 -30.44 14.53 -10.71
N LEU A 228 -29.99 15.03 -9.56
CA LEU A 228 -30.02 16.45 -9.19
C LEU A 228 -28.60 17.02 -9.29
N LYS A 229 -28.15 17.31 -10.52
CA LYS A 229 -26.79 17.80 -10.76
C LYS A 229 -26.65 19.29 -10.39
N GLY A 230 -25.58 19.62 -9.66
CA GLY A 230 -25.03 20.98 -9.57
C GLY A 230 -25.81 21.97 -8.69
N ARG A 231 -26.69 21.50 -7.81
CA ARG A 231 -27.43 22.35 -6.86
C ARG A 231 -27.26 21.82 -5.44
N PRO A 232 -27.20 22.69 -4.42
CA PRO A 232 -27.22 22.24 -3.03
C PRO A 232 -28.48 21.41 -2.75
N LEU A 233 -28.34 20.36 -1.95
CA LEU A 233 -29.41 19.43 -1.60
C LEU A 233 -29.74 19.53 -0.12
N ARG A 234 -31.00 19.28 0.24
CA ARG A 234 -31.42 19.12 1.62
C ARG A 234 -31.38 17.63 1.96
N THR A 235 -30.67 17.24 3.01
CA THR A 235 -30.71 15.86 3.50
C THR A 235 -32.01 15.62 4.30
N PRO A 236 -32.46 14.37 4.52
CA PRO A 236 -33.68 14.06 5.29
C PRO A 236 -33.79 14.72 6.68
N SER A 237 -32.68 14.74 7.42
CA SER A 237 -32.49 15.40 8.73
C SER A 237 -32.37 16.92 8.63
N GLY A 238 -32.33 17.47 7.41
CA GLY A 238 -32.45 18.90 7.12
C GLY A 238 -31.15 19.68 6.96
N ALA A 239 -29.99 19.02 6.92
CA ALA A 239 -28.72 19.68 6.62
C ALA A 239 -28.62 20.01 5.12
N THR A 240 -27.90 21.08 4.79
CA THR A 240 -27.57 21.44 3.41
C THR A 240 -26.28 20.75 2.97
N SER A 241 -26.35 19.93 1.93
CA SER A 241 -25.18 19.33 1.30
C SER A 241 -24.76 20.14 0.07
N PHE A 242 -23.49 20.50 0.01
CA PHE A 242 -22.85 21.12 -1.13
C PHE A 242 -21.96 20.11 -1.87
N ALA A 243 -22.01 20.08 -3.19
CA ALA A 243 -21.07 19.30 -4.00
C ALA A 243 -19.83 20.13 -4.36
N ARG A 244 -18.66 19.51 -4.25
CA ARG A 244 -17.41 20.03 -4.84
C ARG A 244 -17.57 20.20 -6.35
N ASP A 245 -17.05 21.30 -6.89
CA ASP A 245 -17.01 21.54 -8.33
C ASP A 245 -15.78 20.90 -8.99
N ALA A 246 -16.02 20.03 -9.97
CA ALA A 246 -14.96 19.30 -10.65
C ALA A 246 -14.09 20.21 -11.55
N GLU A 247 -14.67 21.22 -12.21
CA GLU A 247 -13.92 22.13 -13.09
C GLU A 247 -12.95 23.01 -12.29
N ALA A 248 -13.39 23.55 -11.15
CA ALA A 248 -12.57 24.38 -10.24
C ALA A 248 -11.49 23.54 -9.57
N GLY A 249 -11.82 22.30 -9.24
CA GLY A 249 -10.87 21.32 -8.75
C GLY A 249 -9.74 21.07 -9.76
N ALA A 250 -10.08 20.69 -10.99
CA ALA A 250 -9.09 20.35 -12.02
C ALA A 250 -8.12 21.49 -12.35
N GLN A 251 -8.62 22.73 -12.44
CA GLN A 251 -7.79 23.91 -12.77
C GLN A 251 -6.68 24.20 -11.75
N VAL A 252 -6.87 23.81 -10.49
CA VAL A 252 -5.91 24.08 -9.40
C VAL A 252 -5.16 22.81 -9.00
N TRP A 253 -5.83 21.65 -8.94
CA TRP A 253 -5.32 20.38 -8.39
C TRP A 253 -4.80 19.37 -9.41
N SER A 254 -4.93 19.61 -10.72
CA SER A 254 -4.35 18.70 -11.70
C SER A 254 -2.81 18.75 -11.67
N ALA A 255 -2.15 17.61 -11.48
CA ALA A 255 -0.69 17.51 -11.60
C ALA A 255 -0.19 17.75 -13.03
N GLU A 256 -1.04 17.51 -14.04
CA GLU A 256 -0.70 17.67 -15.47
C GLU A 256 -1.01 19.07 -16.01
N SER A 257 -2.10 19.69 -15.52
CA SER A 257 -2.66 20.91 -16.12
C SER A 257 -3.03 22.00 -15.12
N GLY A 258 -2.84 21.76 -13.82
CA GLY A 258 -3.15 22.70 -12.76
C GLY A 258 -2.15 23.85 -12.71
N TYR A 259 -2.60 25.01 -12.24
CA TYR A 259 -1.76 26.19 -12.11
C TYR A 259 -0.42 25.95 -11.39
N PRO A 260 -0.35 25.22 -10.25
CA PRO A 260 0.90 25.09 -9.49
C PRO A 260 2.08 24.49 -10.26
N GLY A 261 1.83 23.75 -11.36
CA GLY A 261 2.87 23.17 -12.21
C GLY A 261 3.53 24.12 -13.20
N ASP A 262 3.15 25.41 -13.23
CA ASP A 262 3.71 26.37 -14.19
C ASP A 262 5.24 26.52 -14.05
N PRO A 263 5.99 26.53 -15.16
CA PRO A 263 7.45 26.61 -15.13
C PRO A 263 8.00 27.90 -14.52
N ASP A 264 7.20 28.97 -14.38
CA ASP A 264 7.62 30.22 -13.72
C ASP A 264 7.43 30.17 -12.19
N TYR A 265 6.71 29.20 -11.63
CA TYR A 265 6.52 29.06 -10.18
C TYR A 265 7.70 28.42 -9.46
N ARG A 266 7.83 28.73 -8.16
CA ARG A 266 8.92 28.23 -7.31
C ARG A 266 8.88 26.71 -7.22
N GLU A 267 10.03 26.07 -7.44
CA GLU A 267 10.22 24.63 -7.27
C GLU A 267 10.14 24.28 -5.78
N TYR A 268 9.26 23.34 -5.44
CA TYR A 268 9.06 22.88 -4.08
C TYR A 268 10.19 21.95 -3.62
N HIS A 269 10.71 21.09 -4.51
CA HIS A 269 11.63 20.01 -4.13
C HIS A 269 13.11 20.41 -4.07
N ARG A 270 13.48 21.63 -4.50
CA ARG A 270 14.86 22.14 -4.47
C ARG A 270 15.06 23.15 -3.35
N ASP A 271 15.88 22.78 -2.36
CA ASP A 271 16.15 23.57 -1.16
C ASP A 271 17.62 23.42 -0.76
N ILE A 272 18.24 24.49 -0.22
CA ILE A 272 19.62 24.44 0.24
C ILE A 272 19.90 23.38 1.32
N GLY A 273 18.85 22.91 2.02
CA GLY A 273 18.85 21.74 2.90
C GLY A 273 19.44 20.48 2.27
N TYR A 274 19.24 20.34 0.97
CA TYR A 274 19.68 19.19 0.17
C TYR A 274 20.81 19.56 -0.79
N ASP A 275 20.84 20.80 -1.27
CA ASP A 275 21.81 21.22 -2.30
C ASP A 275 23.23 21.44 -1.74
N LEU A 276 23.36 21.94 -0.51
CA LEU A 276 24.65 22.36 0.06
C LEU A 276 25.32 21.27 0.90
N GLY A 277 26.64 21.20 0.85
CA GLY A 277 27.45 20.34 1.74
C GLY A 277 27.35 18.84 1.47
N LEU A 278 26.96 18.44 0.26
CA LEU A 278 27.02 17.03 -0.19
C LEU A 278 28.47 16.58 -0.41
N THR A 279 29.32 17.48 -0.89
CA THR A 279 30.73 17.24 -1.20
C THR A 279 31.69 18.20 -0.49
N ASP A 280 31.18 19.28 0.11
CA ASP A 280 31.97 20.31 0.80
C ASP A 280 31.68 20.34 2.31
N ALA A 281 32.72 20.06 3.11
CA ALA A 281 32.64 20.04 4.56
C ALA A 281 32.38 21.43 5.19
N ALA A 282 32.82 22.51 4.55
CA ALA A 282 32.59 23.88 5.02
C ALA A 282 31.12 24.28 4.81
N GLU A 283 30.53 23.91 3.67
CA GLU A 283 29.10 24.10 3.42
C GLU A 283 28.25 23.25 4.37
N TRP A 284 28.66 22.02 4.67
CA TRP A 284 27.98 21.20 5.69
C TRP A 284 28.06 21.83 7.08
N ALA A 285 29.23 22.32 7.49
CA ALA A 285 29.39 23.01 8.77
C ALA A 285 28.54 24.30 8.86
N TYR A 286 28.35 24.98 7.74
CA TYR A 286 27.47 26.14 7.62
C TYR A 286 25.99 25.76 7.83
N LEU A 287 25.53 24.66 7.22
CA LEU A 287 24.12 24.24 7.23
C LEU A 287 23.70 23.48 8.49
N LYS A 288 24.61 22.71 9.08
CA LYS A 288 24.37 21.80 10.20
C LYS A 288 23.52 22.41 11.35
N PRO A 289 23.65 23.69 11.74
CA PRO A 289 22.82 24.28 12.78
C PRO A 289 21.32 24.45 12.44
N TYR A 290 20.94 24.34 11.16
CA TYR A 290 19.59 24.62 10.67
C TYR A 290 18.82 23.36 10.24
N VAL A 291 19.48 22.20 10.22
CA VAL A 291 18.86 20.88 9.97
C VAL A 291 18.50 20.17 11.28
N LEU A 292 18.14 18.88 11.24
CA LEU A 292 17.80 18.14 12.45
C LEU A 292 19.05 17.86 13.32
N PRO A 293 18.90 17.76 14.67
CA PRO A 293 20.04 17.59 15.58
C PRO A 293 20.89 16.34 15.34
N ASP A 294 20.29 15.27 14.80
CA ASP A 294 20.95 14.03 14.40
C ASP A 294 21.72 14.14 13.07
N GLY A 295 21.62 15.29 12.39
CA GLY A 295 22.23 15.55 11.10
C GLY A 295 21.36 15.15 9.91
N ALA A 296 20.11 14.71 10.11
CA ALA A 296 19.19 14.45 9.02
C ALA A 296 18.85 15.75 8.28
N ARG A 297 18.96 15.71 6.94
CA ARG A 297 18.70 16.85 6.06
C ARG A 297 17.19 17.09 5.91
N ILE A 298 16.80 18.36 5.99
CA ILE A 298 15.42 18.82 5.88
C ILE A 298 15.38 20.10 5.03
N PRO A 299 14.22 20.46 4.43
CA PRO A 299 14.05 21.76 3.82
C PRO A 299 14.31 22.87 4.84
N THR A 300 15.01 23.91 4.41
CA THR A 300 15.32 25.10 5.21
C THR A 300 14.36 26.24 4.95
N GLY A 301 13.61 26.21 3.84
CA GLY A 301 12.74 27.29 3.37
C GLY A 301 13.40 28.18 2.30
N PHE A 302 14.72 28.11 2.12
CA PHE A 302 15.44 28.85 1.09
C PHE A 302 15.52 28.02 -0.20
N LYS A 303 14.57 28.29 -1.11
CA LYS A 303 14.40 27.58 -2.39
C LYS A 303 14.61 28.55 -3.56
N TYR A 304 15.67 28.37 -4.33
CA TYR A 304 16.11 29.36 -5.33
C TYR A 304 15.74 29.04 -6.78
N TYR A 305 15.07 27.91 -7.00
CA TYR A 305 14.79 27.38 -8.34
C TYR A 305 13.30 27.37 -8.65
N ARG A 306 12.96 27.27 -9.93
CA ARG A 306 11.60 27.13 -10.46
C ARG A 306 11.39 25.78 -11.14
N VAL A 307 10.15 25.39 -11.38
CA VAL A 307 9.74 24.01 -11.73
C VAL A 307 10.41 23.42 -12.99
N THR A 308 10.97 24.22 -13.90
CA THR A 308 11.55 23.82 -15.20
C THR A 308 12.00 22.37 -15.36
N GLY A 309 11.30 21.61 -16.23
CA GLY A 309 11.70 20.27 -16.67
C GLY A 309 11.71 19.21 -15.58
N GLU A 310 12.10 17.99 -15.93
CA GLU A 310 12.28 16.89 -14.98
C GLU A 310 13.72 16.86 -14.43
N GLY A 311 13.89 16.35 -13.21
CA GLY A 311 15.20 16.20 -12.54
C GLY A 311 15.78 17.48 -11.95
N ASP A 312 17.05 17.43 -11.52
CA ASP A 312 17.69 18.50 -10.72
C ASP A 312 18.16 19.72 -11.52
N ALA A 313 18.14 19.64 -12.85
CA ALA A 313 18.56 20.72 -13.75
C ALA A 313 17.50 21.83 -13.84
N LYS A 314 17.28 22.53 -12.72
CA LYS A 314 16.27 23.59 -12.60
C LYS A 314 16.86 24.99 -12.86
N ALA A 315 16.07 25.87 -13.48
CA ALA A 315 16.41 27.27 -13.68
C ALA A 315 16.14 28.10 -12.42
N ILE A 316 16.76 29.28 -12.34
CA ILE A 316 16.62 30.20 -11.22
C ILE A 316 15.20 30.78 -11.18
N TYR A 317 14.68 30.94 -9.97
CA TYR A 317 13.36 31.51 -9.71
C TYR A 317 13.31 33.02 -9.94
N HIS A 318 12.24 33.51 -10.57
CA HIS A 318 12.05 34.94 -10.86
C HIS A 318 10.72 35.45 -10.27
N PRO A 319 10.73 36.03 -9.05
CA PRO A 319 9.53 36.40 -8.30
C PRO A 319 8.56 37.31 -9.07
N ALA A 320 9.07 38.25 -9.87
CA ALA A 320 8.23 39.16 -10.65
C ALA A 320 7.45 38.43 -11.77
N ARG A 321 8.08 37.45 -12.42
CA ARG A 321 7.42 36.63 -13.44
C ARG A 321 6.38 35.71 -12.80
N ALA A 322 6.74 35.08 -11.69
CA ALA A 322 5.83 34.24 -10.92
C ALA A 322 4.59 35.02 -10.42
N ALA A 323 4.77 36.24 -9.92
CA ALA A 323 3.66 37.11 -9.52
C ALA A 323 2.77 37.51 -10.71
N GLN A 324 3.36 37.84 -11.86
CA GLN A 324 2.59 38.10 -13.09
C GLN A 324 1.81 36.86 -13.53
N LYS A 325 2.41 35.67 -13.41
CA LYS A 325 1.76 34.40 -13.73
C LYS A 325 0.59 34.11 -12.79
N ALA A 326 0.76 34.34 -11.49
CA ALA A 326 -0.30 34.21 -10.50
C ALA A 326 -1.49 35.12 -10.81
N GLN A 327 -1.23 36.35 -11.23
CA GLN A 327 -2.27 37.27 -11.69
C GLN A 327 -3.00 36.74 -12.94
N GLN A 328 -2.26 36.28 -13.97
CA GLN A 328 -2.85 35.69 -15.18
C GLN A 328 -3.72 34.46 -14.87
N HIS A 329 -3.26 33.59 -13.98
CA HIS A 329 -4.01 32.41 -13.55
C HIS A 329 -5.24 32.77 -12.72
N ALA A 330 -5.19 33.85 -11.95
CA ALA A 330 -6.35 34.35 -11.21
C ALA A 330 -7.41 34.92 -12.16
N GLU A 331 -7.00 35.70 -13.17
CA GLU A 331 -7.88 36.23 -14.22
C GLU A 331 -8.55 35.10 -15.00
N HIS A 332 -7.77 34.08 -15.39
CA HIS A 332 -8.29 32.90 -16.06
C HIS A 332 -9.30 32.12 -15.20
N PHE A 333 -9.00 31.93 -13.90
CA PHE A 333 -9.92 31.27 -12.98
C PHE A 333 -11.23 32.07 -12.82
N VAL A 334 -11.15 33.37 -12.57
CA VAL A 334 -12.33 34.24 -12.43
C VAL A 334 -13.18 34.21 -13.70
N ALA A 335 -12.57 34.37 -14.88
CA ALA A 335 -13.28 34.29 -16.16
C ALA A 335 -13.95 32.92 -16.36
N SER A 336 -13.25 31.84 -16.03
CA SER A 336 -13.78 30.47 -16.12
C SER A 336 -15.00 30.27 -15.21
N ARG A 337 -14.97 30.78 -13.97
CA ARG A 337 -16.09 30.66 -13.03
C ARG A 337 -17.29 31.52 -13.44
N VAL A 338 -17.04 32.72 -13.95
CA VAL A 338 -18.10 33.60 -14.49
C VAL A 338 -18.82 32.92 -15.66
N GLU A 339 -18.06 32.34 -16.59
CA GLU A 339 -18.64 31.63 -17.73
C GLU A 339 -19.38 30.35 -17.30
N GLN A 340 -18.84 29.59 -16.35
CA GLN A 340 -19.54 28.43 -15.80
C GLN A 340 -20.87 28.82 -15.12
N LEU A 341 -20.89 29.90 -14.33
CA LEU A 341 -22.12 30.40 -13.70
C LEU A 341 -23.13 30.89 -14.72
N ARG A 342 -22.70 31.50 -15.83
CA ARG A 342 -23.59 31.87 -16.94
C ARG A 342 -24.33 30.64 -17.47
N ARG A 343 -23.60 29.56 -17.78
CA ARG A 343 -24.19 28.30 -18.25
C ARG A 343 -25.14 27.67 -17.23
N LEU A 344 -24.79 27.71 -15.95
CA LEU A 344 -25.61 27.15 -14.87
C LEU A 344 -26.87 27.98 -14.61
N ALA A 345 -26.78 29.32 -14.73
CA ALA A 345 -27.90 30.22 -14.50
C ALA A 345 -29.01 30.03 -15.55
N GLU A 346 -28.66 29.73 -16.80
CA GLU A 346 -29.64 29.38 -17.85
C GLU A 346 -30.45 28.11 -17.52
N GLN A 347 -29.91 27.24 -16.68
CA GLN A 347 -30.51 25.95 -16.29
C GLN A 347 -31.16 26.00 -14.89
N ALA A 348 -31.02 27.10 -14.16
CA ALA A 348 -31.48 27.25 -12.79
C ALA A 348 -32.83 27.98 -12.73
N ALA A 349 -33.91 27.25 -12.43
CA ALA A 349 -35.27 27.82 -12.40
C ALA A 349 -35.64 28.48 -11.05
N ASP A 350 -35.01 28.07 -9.94
CA ASP A 350 -35.54 28.32 -8.58
C ASP A 350 -34.59 29.11 -7.64
N ALA A 351 -33.27 29.09 -7.88
CA ALA A 351 -32.27 29.80 -7.08
C ALA A 351 -30.98 30.09 -7.89
N PRO A 352 -30.21 31.15 -7.57
CA PRO A 352 -28.93 31.43 -8.23
C PRO A 352 -27.93 30.28 -7.97
N PRO A 353 -27.20 29.78 -8.99
CA PRO A 353 -26.26 28.68 -8.82
C PRO A 353 -25.07 29.07 -7.91
N VAL A 354 -24.46 28.06 -7.29
CA VAL A 354 -23.23 28.19 -6.50
C VAL A 354 -22.19 27.17 -6.93
N ILE A 355 -20.96 27.64 -7.16
CA ILE A 355 -19.79 26.79 -7.38
C ILE A 355 -19.00 26.70 -6.07
N VAL A 356 -18.79 25.50 -5.56
CA VAL A 356 -18.04 25.27 -4.32
C VAL A 356 -16.63 24.81 -4.67
N CYS A 357 -15.63 25.60 -4.25
CA CYS A 357 -14.22 25.40 -4.55
C CYS A 357 -13.44 25.08 -3.26
N PRO A 358 -13.47 23.82 -2.76
CA PRO A 358 -12.71 23.40 -1.60
C PRO A 358 -11.26 23.05 -1.98
N TYR A 359 -10.32 23.50 -1.17
CA TYR A 359 -8.88 23.22 -1.31
C TYR A 359 -8.24 23.07 0.07
N ASP A 360 -7.17 22.27 0.16
CA ASP A 360 -6.32 22.28 1.36
C ASP A 360 -5.70 23.65 1.54
N ALA A 361 -5.68 24.16 2.77
CA ALA A 361 -5.14 25.49 3.05
C ALA A 361 -3.64 25.52 2.75
N GLU A 362 -2.93 24.43 3.05
CA GLU A 362 -1.48 24.26 2.88
C GLU A 362 -1.07 24.22 1.41
N LEU A 363 -2.00 24.10 0.47
CA LEU A 363 -1.72 24.39 -0.92
C LEU A 363 -1.16 25.81 -1.08
N PHE A 364 -1.81 26.80 -0.46
CA PHE A 364 -1.54 28.20 -0.72
C PHE A 364 -0.39 28.71 0.15
N GLY A 365 0.80 28.75 -0.44
CA GLY A 365 2.02 29.31 0.13
C GLY A 365 3.09 28.26 0.43
N HIS A 366 2.69 27.06 0.84
CA HIS A 366 3.61 25.96 1.15
C HIS A 366 3.92 25.10 -0.09
N TRP A 367 2.95 24.29 -0.57
CA TRP A 367 3.12 23.49 -1.79
C TRP A 367 3.23 24.37 -3.04
N TRP A 368 2.31 25.32 -3.18
CA TRP A 368 2.34 26.34 -4.23
C TRP A 368 2.68 27.70 -3.63
N HIS A 369 3.93 28.14 -3.82
CA HIS A 369 4.45 29.33 -3.15
C HIS A 369 3.65 30.61 -3.44
N GLU A 370 3.24 30.79 -4.70
CA GLU A 370 2.49 31.93 -5.18
C GLU A 370 0.99 31.80 -4.93
N GLY A 371 0.53 30.69 -4.37
CA GLY A 371 -0.89 30.40 -4.21
C GLY A 371 -1.67 31.46 -3.45
N LEU A 372 -1.06 32.11 -2.44
CA LEU A 372 -1.72 33.22 -1.73
C LEU A 372 -1.79 34.51 -2.57
N GLN A 373 -0.82 34.75 -3.45
CA GLN A 373 -0.88 35.88 -4.39
C GLN A 373 -2.01 35.66 -5.40
N TRP A 374 -2.11 34.43 -5.91
CA TRP A 374 -3.22 34.01 -6.76
C TRP A 374 -4.57 34.13 -6.04
N LEU A 375 -4.69 33.63 -4.79
CA LEU A 375 -5.93 33.68 -4.04
C LEU A 375 -6.38 35.12 -3.77
N GLU A 376 -5.45 36.00 -3.39
CA GLU A 376 -5.73 37.43 -3.22
C GLU A 376 -6.23 38.05 -4.54
N ALA A 377 -5.56 37.75 -5.65
CA ALA A 377 -5.95 38.22 -6.99
C ALA A 377 -7.33 37.69 -7.42
N VAL A 378 -7.66 36.43 -7.11
CA VAL A 378 -8.99 35.85 -7.37
C VAL A 378 -10.07 36.58 -6.58
N LEU A 379 -9.87 36.80 -5.28
CA LEU A 379 -10.85 37.50 -4.43
C LEU A 379 -11.05 38.95 -4.86
N ARG A 380 -9.98 39.66 -5.24
CA ARG A 380 -10.04 41.00 -5.83
C ARG A 380 -10.71 41.00 -7.20
N GLY A 381 -10.43 40.00 -8.04
CA GLY A 381 -11.02 39.85 -9.36
C GLY A 381 -12.54 39.67 -9.32
N PHE A 382 -13.06 38.86 -8.39
CA PHE A 382 -14.50 38.76 -8.16
C PHE A 382 -15.12 40.05 -7.63
N ALA A 383 -14.39 40.83 -6.82
CA ALA A 383 -14.86 42.11 -6.32
C ALA A 383 -14.86 43.24 -7.38
N ALA A 384 -14.02 43.14 -8.41
CA ALA A 384 -13.79 44.19 -9.40
C ALA A 384 -14.55 44.00 -10.73
N GLN A 385 -15.55 43.11 -10.77
CA GLN A 385 -16.25 42.78 -12.02
C GLN A 385 -17.02 43.99 -12.61
N PRO A 386 -17.00 44.19 -13.94
CA PRO A 386 -17.75 45.27 -14.59
C PRO A 386 -19.26 45.13 -14.40
N ALA A 387 -19.96 46.26 -14.25
CA ALA A 387 -21.41 46.31 -14.06
C ALA A 387 -22.22 45.70 -15.23
N ASP A 388 -21.64 45.64 -16.43
CA ASP A 388 -22.28 45.12 -17.65
C ASP A 388 -22.06 43.60 -17.85
N SER A 389 -21.51 42.89 -16.85
CA SER A 389 -21.25 41.44 -16.89
C SER A 389 -22.18 40.66 -15.94
N VAL A 390 -22.21 39.33 -16.08
CA VAL A 390 -22.91 38.43 -15.13
C VAL A 390 -22.36 38.71 -13.74
N VAL A 391 -23.20 39.26 -12.84
CA VAL A 391 -22.76 39.67 -11.50
C VAL A 391 -22.52 38.44 -10.64
N VAL A 392 -21.24 38.09 -10.43
CA VAL A 392 -20.82 36.98 -9.58
C VAL A 392 -20.25 37.50 -8.28
N HIS A 393 -20.69 36.92 -7.16
CA HIS A 393 -20.15 37.26 -5.85
C HIS A 393 -19.52 36.06 -5.16
N THR A 394 -18.45 36.30 -4.43
CA THR A 394 -17.98 35.32 -3.44
C THR A 394 -18.99 35.21 -2.30
N THR A 395 -19.27 34.01 -1.81
CA THR A 395 -20.12 33.77 -0.63
C THR A 395 -19.45 32.84 0.38
N THR A 396 -19.90 32.89 1.63
CA THR A 396 -19.67 31.80 2.57
C THR A 396 -20.81 30.78 2.45
N LEU A 397 -20.55 29.53 2.83
CA LEU A 397 -21.53 28.45 2.68
C LEU A 397 -22.77 28.64 3.55
N SER A 398 -22.64 29.07 4.82
CA SER A 398 -23.82 29.33 5.66
C SER A 398 -24.66 30.48 5.12
N ARG A 399 -24.01 31.53 4.59
CA ARG A 399 -24.69 32.68 4.04
C ARG A 399 -25.52 32.28 2.84
N TYR A 400 -24.96 31.46 1.96
CA TYR A 400 -25.69 30.90 0.83
C TYR A 400 -26.87 30.04 1.30
N ALA A 401 -26.62 29.04 2.15
CA ALA A 401 -27.66 28.14 2.64
C ALA A 401 -28.81 28.87 3.36
N ALA A 402 -28.52 29.95 4.08
CA ALA A 402 -29.55 30.74 4.75
C ALA A 402 -30.40 31.59 3.80
N ALA A 403 -29.81 32.09 2.70
CA ALA A 403 -30.52 32.92 1.72
C ALA A 403 -31.25 32.10 0.65
N HIS A 404 -30.70 30.94 0.31
CA HIS A 404 -31.19 30.03 -0.71
C HIS A 404 -31.27 28.60 -0.14
N PRO A 405 -32.13 28.36 0.87
CA PRO A 405 -32.26 27.05 1.48
C PRO A 405 -32.76 26.04 0.44
N PRO A 406 -32.09 24.90 0.26
CA PRO A 406 -32.50 23.92 -0.72
C PRO A 406 -33.86 23.32 -0.35
N THR A 407 -34.78 23.30 -1.31
CA THR A 407 -36.10 22.68 -1.17
C THR A 407 -36.10 21.21 -1.58
N THR A 408 -35.10 20.80 -2.36
CA THR A 408 -35.02 19.43 -2.87
C THR A 408 -34.38 18.53 -1.83
N GLU A 409 -35.21 17.66 -1.26
CA GLU A 409 -34.76 16.62 -0.34
C GLU A 409 -34.18 15.42 -1.12
N ALA A 410 -33.02 14.90 -0.68
CA ALA A 410 -32.39 13.74 -1.28
C ALA A 410 -31.51 12.97 -0.28
N GLU A 411 -31.51 11.65 -0.41
CA GLU A 411 -30.56 10.76 0.28
C GLU A 411 -29.24 10.70 -0.51
N LEU A 412 -28.13 10.90 0.19
CA LEU A 412 -26.79 10.85 -0.37
C LEU A 412 -26.17 9.46 -0.14
N PRO A 413 -25.43 8.90 -1.11
CA PRO A 413 -24.65 7.69 -0.89
C PRO A 413 -23.38 8.00 -0.10
N VAL A 414 -22.76 6.95 0.46
CA VAL A 414 -21.39 7.03 0.98
C VAL A 414 -20.46 7.57 -0.11
N SER A 415 -19.61 8.52 0.25
CA SER A 415 -18.70 9.18 -0.68
C SER A 415 -17.49 9.76 0.05
N SER A 416 -16.44 10.07 -0.70
CA SER A 416 -15.30 10.87 -0.27
C SER A 416 -14.76 11.65 -1.48
N TRP A 417 -13.86 12.60 -1.21
CA TRP A 417 -13.08 13.27 -2.27
C TRP A 417 -11.75 12.54 -2.61
N GLY A 418 -11.53 11.35 -2.04
CA GLY A 418 -10.34 10.54 -2.26
C GLY A 418 -10.36 9.78 -3.59
N ARG A 419 -9.33 8.95 -3.80
CA ARG A 419 -9.23 8.06 -4.97
C ARG A 419 -10.50 7.20 -5.11
N GLY A 420 -11.03 7.12 -6.34
CA GLY A 420 -12.27 6.42 -6.65
C GLY A 420 -13.56 7.07 -6.12
N GLY A 421 -13.49 8.15 -5.32
CA GLY A 421 -14.63 8.81 -4.69
C GLY A 421 -15.19 8.10 -3.45
N TYR A 422 -14.47 7.12 -2.90
CA TYR A 422 -14.94 6.33 -1.74
C TYR A 422 -13.81 6.11 -0.73
N ALA A 423 -13.77 4.97 -0.04
CA ALA A 423 -12.80 4.71 1.00
C ALA A 423 -11.40 4.30 0.50
N GLU A 424 -11.13 4.32 -0.81
CA GLU A 424 -9.97 3.65 -1.39
C GLU A 424 -8.64 4.10 -0.77
N VAL A 425 -8.46 5.39 -0.45
CA VAL A 425 -7.22 5.91 0.18
C VAL A 425 -7.02 5.39 1.61
N TRP A 426 -8.10 5.23 2.39
CA TRP A 426 -8.03 4.90 3.84
C TRP A 426 -8.34 3.44 4.15
N LEU A 427 -9.00 2.75 3.23
CA LEU A 427 -9.16 1.31 3.17
C LEU A 427 -8.45 0.80 1.92
N GLN A 428 -7.23 1.27 1.76
CA GLN A 428 -6.32 0.63 0.83
C GLN A 428 -5.65 -0.51 1.58
N PRO A 429 -5.53 -1.66 0.94
CA PRO A 429 -4.32 -2.41 1.12
C PRO A 429 -3.22 -2.36 2.22
N ARG A 430 -2.24 -1.45 2.10
CA ARG A 430 -1.13 -1.24 3.04
C ARG A 430 -1.64 -0.73 4.39
N SER A 431 -2.88 -0.24 4.42
CA SER A 431 -3.59 0.24 5.61
C SER A 431 -4.77 -0.64 6.05
N GLN A 432 -5.12 -1.69 5.29
CA GLN A 432 -6.32 -2.51 5.59
C GLN A 432 -6.24 -3.22 6.96
N TRP A 433 -5.04 -3.42 7.49
CA TRP A 433 -4.81 -3.99 8.83
C TRP A 433 -5.25 -3.05 9.97
N VAL A 434 -5.36 -1.74 9.70
CA VAL A 434 -5.68 -0.71 10.70
C VAL A 434 -7.14 -0.81 11.13
N THR A 435 -8.06 -0.89 10.17
CA THR A 435 -9.52 -0.87 10.42
C THR A 435 -9.98 -1.96 11.40
N PRO A 436 -9.62 -3.25 11.25
CA PRO A 436 -9.99 -4.27 12.22
C PRO A 436 -9.46 -4.01 13.64
N ARG A 437 -8.27 -3.41 13.78
CA ARG A 437 -7.70 -3.07 15.09
C ARG A 437 -8.41 -1.89 15.74
N LEU A 438 -8.79 -0.88 14.96
CA LEU A 438 -9.62 0.23 15.43
C LEU A 438 -10.99 -0.28 15.89
N HIS A 439 -11.63 -1.15 15.11
CA HIS A 439 -12.92 -1.76 15.46
C HIS A 439 -12.84 -2.58 16.75
N ALA A 440 -11.77 -3.36 16.94
CA ALA A 440 -11.55 -4.08 18.19
C ALA A 440 -11.32 -3.13 19.38
N ALA A 441 -10.61 -2.03 19.18
CA ALA A 441 -10.38 -1.02 20.22
C ALA A 441 -11.68 -0.28 20.60
N GLU A 442 -12.52 0.05 19.61
CA GLU A 442 -13.87 0.59 19.81
C GLU A 442 -14.70 -0.35 20.70
N ASP A 443 -14.79 -1.63 20.36
CA ASP A 443 -15.57 -2.63 21.10
C ASP A 443 -15.06 -2.78 22.55
N ARG A 444 -13.73 -2.84 22.74
CA ARG A 444 -13.12 -2.95 24.07
C ARG A 444 -13.39 -1.72 24.94
N LEU A 445 -13.29 -0.52 24.38
CA LEU A 445 -13.57 0.71 25.13
C LEU A 445 -15.04 0.79 25.54
N LEU A 446 -15.95 0.42 24.63
CA LEU A 446 -17.38 0.38 24.93
C LEU A 446 -17.71 -0.66 26.02
N GLN A 447 -17.08 -1.83 25.96
CA GLN A 447 -17.23 -2.87 26.98
C GLN A 447 -16.72 -2.40 28.35
N ALA A 448 -15.55 -1.74 28.40
CA ALA A 448 -15.00 -1.20 29.63
C ALA A 448 -15.91 -0.12 30.25
N ALA A 449 -16.44 0.79 29.43
CA ALA A 449 -17.38 1.81 29.88
C ALA A 449 -18.66 1.20 30.47
N ARG A 450 -19.25 0.19 29.81
CA ARG A 450 -20.45 -0.53 30.30
C ARG A 450 -20.25 -1.18 31.68
N ARG A 451 -19.03 -1.61 32.00
CA ARG A 451 -18.71 -2.23 33.30
C ARG A 451 -18.57 -1.21 34.43
N LEU A 452 -18.26 0.05 34.10
CA LEU A 452 -18.06 1.13 35.06
C LEU A 452 -19.37 1.89 35.31
N THR A 453 -20.21 1.37 36.20
CA THR A 453 -21.51 1.98 36.52
C THR A 453 -21.42 3.23 37.41
N GLN A 454 -20.40 3.32 38.27
CA GLN A 454 -20.11 4.48 39.13
C GLN A 454 -18.60 4.70 39.24
N PRO A 455 -17.94 5.21 38.18
CA PRO A 455 -16.50 5.42 38.21
C PRO A 455 -16.12 6.55 39.17
N ASP A 456 -15.01 6.37 39.89
CA ASP A 456 -14.38 7.46 40.63
C ASP A 456 -13.72 8.48 39.68
N ALA A 457 -13.21 9.58 40.23
CA ALA A 457 -12.60 10.66 39.44
C ALA A 457 -11.37 10.22 38.63
N LEU A 458 -10.58 9.26 39.13
CA LEU A 458 -9.43 8.75 38.40
C LEU A 458 -9.86 7.81 37.27
N GLN A 459 -10.86 6.96 37.52
CA GLN A 459 -11.45 6.08 36.51
C GLN A 459 -12.11 6.88 35.38
N GLN A 460 -12.82 7.96 35.70
CA GLN A 460 -13.41 8.86 34.69
C GLN A 460 -12.33 9.55 33.83
N ARG A 461 -11.24 10.02 34.46
CA ARG A 461 -10.10 10.60 33.73
C ARG A 461 -9.42 9.57 32.83
N ALA A 462 -9.22 8.35 33.33
CA ALA A 462 -8.64 7.25 32.56
C ALA A 462 -9.50 6.86 31.36
N LEU A 463 -10.83 6.77 31.53
CA LEU A 463 -11.76 6.46 30.44
C LEU A 463 -11.77 7.58 29.40
N SER A 464 -11.76 8.84 29.83
CA SER A 464 -11.68 10.00 28.93
C SER A 464 -10.35 10.03 28.18
N GLN A 465 -9.24 9.68 28.83
CA GLN A 465 -7.95 9.53 28.16
C GLN A 465 -7.96 8.35 27.18
N ALA A 466 -8.57 7.22 27.52
CA ALA A 466 -8.68 6.07 26.63
C ALA A 466 -9.48 6.42 25.37
N LEU A 467 -10.55 7.19 25.52
CA LEU A 467 -11.30 7.74 24.39
C LEU A 467 -10.41 8.66 23.53
N ARG A 468 -9.61 9.56 24.13
CA ARG A 468 -8.66 10.39 23.36
C ARG A 468 -7.66 9.54 22.57
N GLU A 469 -7.09 8.49 23.17
CA GLU A 469 -6.18 7.59 22.46
C GLU A 469 -6.88 6.87 21.30
N LEU A 470 -8.14 6.45 21.47
CA LEU A 470 -8.94 5.87 20.38
C LEU A 470 -9.15 6.88 19.24
N LEU A 471 -9.62 8.10 19.56
CA LEU A 471 -9.86 9.13 18.56
C LEU A 471 -8.55 9.43 17.80
N LEU A 472 -7.43 9.55 18.50
CA LEU A 472 -6.12 9.77 17.87
C LEU A 472 -5.69 8.61 16.98
N ALA A 473 -5.96 7.36 17.37
CA ALA A 473 -5.71 6.20 16.52
C ALA A 473 -6.60 6.21 15.25
N GLN A 474 -7.80 6.78 15.33
CA GLN A 474 -8.74 6.86 14.20
C GLN A 474 -8.41 7.93 13.16
N SER A 475 -7.37 8.77 13.36
CA SER A 475 -6.96 9.83 12.40
C SER A 475 -6.82 9.26 10.98
N SER A 476 -7.49 9.86 9.99
CA SER A 476 -7.36 9.45 8.58
C SER A 476 -5.93 9.64 8.06
N ASP A 477 -5.17 10.55 8.68
CA ASP A 477 -3.78 10.85 8.34
C ASP A 477 -2.89 9.61 8.35
N TRP A 478 -3.10 8.68 9.29
CA TRP A 478 -2.23 7.52 9.41
C TRP A 478 -2.37 6.61 8.18
N THR A 479 -3.59 6.33 7.76
CA THR A 479 -3.84 5.49 6.58
C THR A 479 -3.56 6.23 5.28
N PHE A 480 -3.75 7.56 5.25
CA PHE A 480 -3.31 8.42 4.15
C PHE A 480 -1.79 8.39 3.95
N ILE A 481 -1.01 8.54 5.03
CA ILE A 481 0.46 8.48 5.01
C ILE A 481 0.95 7.10 4.53
N LEU A 482 0.27 6.03 4.95
CA LEU A 482 0.55 4.66 4.49
C LEU A 482 0.24 4.46 3.00
N ASP A 483 -0.81 5.09 2.46
CA ASP A 483 -1.11 5.07 1.02
C ASP A 483 -0.04 5.83 0.23
N ALA A 484 0.27 7.05 0.66
CA ALA A 484 1.27 7.92 0.03
C ALA A 484 2.70 7.36 0.07
N GLY A 485 3.00 6.40 0.95
CA GLY A 485 4.31 5.79 1.07
C GLY A 485 5.39 6.72 1.63
N THR A 486 4.97 7.80 2.30
CA THR A 486 5.88 8.78 2.91
C THR A 486 5.97 8.51 4.41
N VAL A 487 7.16 8.53 5.02
CA VAL A 487 7.34 8.36 6.48
C VAL A 487 6.46 7.26 7.14
N THR A 488 6.26 6.13 6.45
CA THR A 488 5.27 5.10 6.84
C THR A 488 5.52 4.52 8.23
N SER A 489 6.79 4.36 8.62
CA SER A 489 7.17 3.91 9.95
C SER A 489 6.66 4.83 11.07
N TYR A 490 6.58 6.14 10.83
CA TYR A 490 6.00 7.07 11.80
C TYR A 490 4.50 6.82 11.97
N ALA A 491 3.75 6.69 10.87
CA ALA A 491 2.31 6.43 10.92
C ALA A 491 1.99 5.09 11.62
N GLU A 492 2.73 4.02 11.29
CA GLU A 492 2.59 2.72 11.96
C GLU A 492 2.88 2.83 13.46
N GLN A 493 3.96 3.52 13.83
CA GLN A 493 4.31 3.74 15.23
C GLN A 493 3.22 4.53 15.96
N ARG A 494 2.67 5.59 15.36
CA ARG A 494 1.59 6.38 15.97
C ARG A 494 0.34 5.53 16.22
N LEU A 495 -0.06 4.72 15.26
CA LEU A 495 -1.18 3.78 15.40
C LEU A 495 -0.92 2.78 16.53
N HIS A 496 0.27 2.16 16.55
CA HIS A 496 0.65 1.22 17.60
C HIS A 496 0.71 1.85 18.99
N ASP A 497 1.31 3.03 19.12
CA ASP A 497 1.45 3.74 20.39
C ASP A 497 0.07 4.10 20.98
N HIS A 498 -0.83 4.65 20.17
CA HIS A 498 -2.19 5.01 20.63
C HIS A 498 -3.01 3.77 21.03
N LEU A 499 -2.98 2.71 20.23
CA LEU A 499 -3.67 1.45 20.55
C LEU A 499 -3.08 0.77 21.80
N ALA A 500 -1.75 0.80 21.97
CA ALA A 500 -1.09 0.26 23.14
C ALA A 500 -1.38 1.07 24.40
N ASN A 501 -1.43 2.41 24.31
CA ASN A 501 -1.81 3.28 25.43
C ASN A 501 -3.27 3.04 25.84
N LEU A 502 -4.18 2.92 24.87
CA LEU A 502 -5.57 2.54 25.11
C LEU A 502 -5.64 1.19 25.83
N GLY A 503 -4.97 0.16 25.32
CA GLY A 503 -4.93 -1.17 25.94
C GLY A 503 -4.47 -1.13 27.39
N GLN A 504 -3.38 -0.41 27.67
CA GLN A 504 -2.85 -0.24 29.03
C GLN A 504 -3.81 0.52 29.97
N LEU A 505 -4.56 1.50 29.46
CA LEU A 505 -5.58 2.20 30.26
C LEU A 505 -6.73 1.25 30.61
N LEU A 506 -7.25 0.53 29.60
CA LEU A 506 -8.37 -0.40 29.79
C LEU A 506 -8.01 -1.55 30.73
N GLU A 507 -6.84 -2.17 30.55
CA GLU A 507 -6.38 -3.24 31.45
C GLU A 507 -6.31 -2.76 32.89
N ARG A 508 -5.75 -1.58 33.15
CA ARG A 508 -5.60 -1.05 34.51
C ARG A 508 -6.92 -0.57 35.12
N LEU A 509 -7.94 -0.27 34.30
CA LEU A 509 -9.29 0.04 34.78
C LEU A 509 -10.03 -1.19 35.33
N GLU A 510 -9.66 -2.40 34.89
CA GLU A 510 -10.32 -3.65 35.27
C GLU A 510 -9.77 -4.27 36.58
N HIS A 511 -8.69 -3.73 37.14
CA HIS A 511 -7.96 -4.33 38.27
C HIS A 511 -8.18 -3.59 39.62
N SER A 512 -7.96 -4.31 40.72
CA SER A 512 -8.24 -3.90 42.12
C SER A 512 -7.39 -2.73 42.64
N ALA A 513 -7.59 -2.32 43.91
CA ALA A 513 -6.94 -1.17 44.56
C ALA A 513 -5.40 -1.10 44.41
N SER A 514 -4.70 -2.20 44.13
CA SER A 514 -3.26 -2.21 43.86
C SER A 514 -2.87 -1.56 42.52
N ALA A 515 -3.81 -1.37 41.59
CA ALA A 515 -3.60 -0.76 40.28
C ALA A 515 -3.78 0.77 40.25
N GLU A 516 -4.27 1.39 41.33
CA GLU A 516 -4.62 2.83 41.36
C GLU A 516 -3.40 3.74 41.10
N GLN A 517 -2.29 3.50 41.81
CA GLN A 517 -1.10 4.35 41.70
C GLN A 517 -0.40 4.22 40.32
N PRO A 518 -0.24 3.01 39.74
CA PRO A 518 0.17 2.85 38.36
C PRO A 518 -0.76 3.53 37.34
N LEU A 519 -2.08 3.41 37.51
CA LEU A 519 -3.07 4.05 36.64
C LEU A 519 -2.95 5.57 36.69
N ARG A 520 -2.88 6.14 37.89
CA ARG A 520 -2.69 7.60 38.09
C ARG A 520 -1.45 8.11 37.38
N LYS A 521 -0.31 7.44 37.53
CA LYS A 521 0.93 7.81 36.83
C LYS A 521 0.80 7.73 35.31
N LEU A 522 0.11 6.71 34.80
CA LEU A 522 -0.14 6.56 33.37
C LEU A 522 -1.01 7.71 32.84
N VAL A 523 -2.16 7.96 33.47
CA VAL A 523 -3.10 9.03 33.08
C VAL A 523 -2.41 10.39 33.09
N GLU A 524 -1.72 10.75 34.17
CA GLU A 524 -1.00 12.03 34.27
C GLU A 524 0.11 12.17 33.22
N ARG A 525 0.76 11.07 32.84
CA ARG A 525 1.77 11.09 31.76
C ARG A 525 1.10 11.35 30.42
N LEU A 526 0.04 10.61 30.09
CA LEU A 526 -0.65 10.72 28.80
C LEU A 526 -1.36 12.08 28.64
N GLU A 527 -2.05 12.59 29.67
CA GLU A 527 -2.67 13.92 29.63
C GLU A 527 -1.63 15.04 29.42
N ARG A 528 -0.41 14.89 29.94
CA ARG A 528 0.69 15.85 29.70
C ARG A 528 1.27 15.76 28.29
N GLN A 529 1.34 14.56 27.71
CA GLN A 529 1.80 14.33 26.35
C GLN A 529 0.76 14.79 25.32
N THR A 530 -0.52 14.57 25.64
CA THR A 530 -1.66 14.76 24.75
C THR A 530 -2.72 15.66 25.40
N PRO A 531 -2.44 16.96 25.63
CA PRO A 531 -3.43 17.93 26.11
C PRO A 531 -4.44 18.33 25.00
N LEU A 532 -5.05 17.35 24.35
CA LEU A 532 -6.05 17.50 23.28
C LEU A 532 -7.45 17.20 23.83
N LEU A 533 -8.47 17.95 23.41
CA LEU A 533 -9.88 17.77 23.83
C LEU A 533 -10.02 17.69 25.37
N PRO A 534 -9.63 18.76 26.10
CA PRO A 534 -9.62 18.74 27.57
C PRO A 534 -11.01 18.61 28.19
N GLU A 535 -12.06 19.05 27.47
CA GLU A 535 -13.46 19.00 27.92
C GLU A 535 -14.16 17.67 27.59
N LEU A 536 -13.47 16.73 26.94
CA LEU A 536 -14.02 15.42 26.59
C LEU A 536 -14.37 14.61 27.84
N ASP A 537 -15.66 14.35 28.04
CA ASP A 537 -16.19 13.47 29.07
C ASP A 537 -16.69 12.16 28.45
N ALA A 538 -15.88 11.11 28.54
CA ALA A 538 -16.24 9.82 27.98
C ALA A 538 -17.49 9.21 28.64
N LEU A 539 -17.74 9.48 29.92
CA LEU A 539 -18.87 8.85 30.60
C LEU A 539 -20.20 9.38 30.07
N ALA A 540 -20.30 10.70 29.91
CA ALA A 540 -21.49 11.34 29.36
C ALA A 540 -21.80 10.83 27.95
N LEU A 541 -20.77 10.73 27.09
CA LEU A 541 -20.90 10.30 25.70
C LEU A 541 -21.24 8.81 25.55
N LEU A 542 -20.61 7.97 26.36
CA LEU A 542 -20.77 6.52 26.27
C LEU A 542 -22.07 6.06 26.94
N HIS A 543 -22.56 6.76 27.97
CA HIS A 543 -23.79 6.39 28.69
C HIS A 543 -25.08 6.91 28.07
N SER A 544 -25.08 8.10 27.44
CA SER A 544 -26.25 8.63 26.73
C SER A 544 -26.74 7.73 25.58
N SER A 545 -25.88 6.83 25.11
CA SER A 545 -26.17 5.91 24.01
C SER A 545 -26.89 4.63 24.46
N PHE A 546 -27.13 4.43 25.76
CA PHE A 546 -27.78 3.22 26.30
C PHE A 546 -29.30 3.35 26.49
N GLU A 547 -29.87 4.55 26.38
CA GLU A 547 -31.30 4.78 26.62
C GLU A 547 -32.17 4.66 25.35
N GLU A 548 -31.58 4.47 24.16
CA GLU A 548 -32.28 4.56 22.86
C GLU A 548 -32.32 3.28 21.99
N GLU A 549 -31.99 2.09 22.51
CA GLU A 549 -32.28 0.85 21.75
C GLU A 549 -33.65 0.26 22.14
N PRO A 550 -34.65 0.24 21.23
CA PRO A 550 -35.85 -0.55 21.45
C PRO A 550 -35.46 -2.03 21.40
N SER A 551 -35.90 -2.77 22.42
CA SER A 551 -35.83 -4.22 22.46
C SER A 551 -36.69 -4.84 21.34
N SER A 552 -36.15 -4.99 20.14
CA SER A 552 -36.74 -5.84 19.09
C SER A 552 -35.77 -6.12 17.94
N SER A 553 -34.96 -7.16 18.09
CA SER A 553 -34.78 -8.21 17.07
C SER A 553 -33.84 -9.26 17.65
N GLU A 554 -34.31 -10.50 17.65
CA GLU A 554 -33.61 -11.69 18.11
C GLU A 554 -32.15 -11.73 17.65
N ASP A 555 -31.30 -12.11 18.59
CA ASP A 555 -29.91 -12.53 18.44
C ASP A 555 -29.62 -13.12 17.05
N THR A 556 -29.03 -12.31 16.17
CA THR A 556 -28.20 -12.84 15.08
C THR A 556 -26.76 -12.80 15.55
N VAL A 557 -26.51 -13.66 16.54
CA VAL A 557 -25.20 -14.30 16.70
C VAL A 557 -24.89 -14.90 15.33
N LEU A 558 -23.95 -14.29 14.61
CA LEU A 558 -23.32 -14.94 13.45
C LEU A 558 -22.90 -16.34 13.94
N PRO A 559 -23.35 -17.41 13.27
CA PRO A 559 -23.13 -18.74 13.77
C PRO A 559 -21.63 -18.98 13.87
N SER A 560 -21.19 -19.33 15.07
CA SER A 560 -19.98 -20.07 15.31
C SER A 560 -20.12 -21.44 14.61
N SER A 561 -20.00 -21.47 13.29
CA SER A 561 -20.07 -22.71 12.51
C SER A 561 -19.21 -22.66 11.27
N THR A 562 -17.91 -22.52 11.48
CA THR A 562 -16.96 -23.50 10.96
C THR A 562 -16.02 -23.88 12.10
N ARG A 563 -16.54 -24.64 13.07
CA ARG A 563 -15.68 -25.66 13.67
C ARG A 563 -15.33 -26.59 12.51
N PHE A 564 -14.06 -26.65 12.13
CA PHE A 564 -13.60 -27.78 11.34
C PHE A 564 -13.99 -29.02 12.14
N ALA A 565 -14.80 -29.89 11.54
CA ALA A 565 -15.12 -31.16 12.16
C ALA A 565 -13.78 -31.86 12.42
N ASP A 566 -13.49 -32.19 13.67
CA ASP A 566 -12.47 -33.22 13.93
C ASP A 566 -12.85 -34.44 13.08
N PRO A 567 -11.91 -35.03 12.32
CA PRO A 567 -12.22 -36.26 11.60
C PRO A 567 -12.77 -37.28 12.61
N PRO A 568 -13.94 -37.89 12.33
CA PRO A 568 -14.56 -38.81 13.27
C PRO A 568 -13.65 -40.02 13.46
N GLY A 569 -12.95 -40.08 14.59
CA GLY A 569 -12.06 -41.18 14.96
C GLY A 569 -10.76 -41.21 14.14
N GLY A 570 -9.79 -40.36 14.46
CA GLY A 570 -8.49 -40.33 13.79
C GLY A 570 -7.53 -41.40 14.30
N ASP A 571 -6.92 -42.14 13.35
CA ASP A 571 -5.73 -42.97 13.56
C ASP A 571 -4.63 -42.13 14.27
N PRO A 572 -4.03 -42.59 15.39
CA PRO A 572 -2.97 -41.85 16.10
C PRO A 572 -1.70 -41.61 15.27
N SER A 573 -1.61 -42.13 14.04
CA SER A 573 -0.53 -41.85 13.07
C SER A 573 -0.85 -40.72 12.07
N ALA A 574 -2.07 -40.17 12.07
CA ALA A 574 -2.48 -39.12 11.13
C ALA A 574 -1.99 -37.73 11.57
N LEU A 575 -0.95 -37.22 10.91
CA LEU A 575 -0.44 -35.85 11.09
C LEU A 575 -1.33 -34.77 10.48
N SER A 576 -1.32 -33.59 11.09
CA SER A 576 -1.80 -32.30 10.57
C SER A 576 -0.62 -31.42 10.17
N VAL A 577 -0.50 -31.08 8.88
CA VAL A 577 0.66 -30.37 8.33
C VAL A 577 0.25 -29.02 7.76
N LEU A 578 0.95 -27.97 8.17
CA LEU A 578 0.82 -26.64 7.60
C LEU A 578 1.94 -26.40 6.59
N MET A 579 1.59 -26.22 5.32
CA MET A 579 2.52 -25.92 4.23
C MET A 579 2.43 -24.45 3.83
N LEU A 580 3.57 -23.77 3.69
CA LEU A 580 3.65 -22.42 3.16
C LEU A 580 4.29 -22.47 1.77
N ALA A 581 3.61 -21.94 0.75
CA ALA A 581 4.14 -21.91 -0.61
C ALA A 581 3.73 -20.63 -1.35
N TRP A 582 4.71 -19.98 -1.98
CA TRP A 582 4.48 -18.75 -2.74
C TRP A 582 3.57 -18.96 -3.96
N GLU A 583 3.74 -20.09 -4.66
CA GLU A 583 2.93 -20.48 -5.81
C GLU A 583 2.24 -21.84 -5.58
N TYR A 584 0.98 -21.93 -6.00
CA TYR A 584 0.16 -23.13 -5.94
C TYR A 584 -0.94 -23.04 -7.02
N PRO A 585 -1.29 -24.14 -7.72
CA PRO A 585 -2.29 -24.09 -8.79
C PRO A 585 -3.63 -23.44 -8.37
N PRO A 586 -4.25 -22.63 -9.24
CA PRO A 586 -3.93 -22.43 -10.67
C PRO A 586 -2.78 -21.46 -10.96
N HIS A 587 -2.19 -20.81 -9.96
CA HIS A 587 -1.03 -19.93 -10.16
C HIS A 587 0.27 -20.74 -10.31
N VAL A 588 0.81 -20.78 -11.52
CA VAL A 588 2.01 -21.56 -11.85
C VAL A 588 3.01 -20.67 -12.61
N ILE A 589 4.07 -20.23 -11.94
CA ILE A 589 5.19 -19.50 -12.56
C ILE A 589 6.33 -20.48 -12.90
N GLY A 590 6.52 -21.51 -12.07
CA GLY A 590 7.56 -22.51 -12.25
C GLY A 590 7.19 -23.91 -11.75
N GLY A 591 8.21 -24.75 -11.62
CA GLY A 591 8.06 -26.13 -11.15
C GLY A 591 7.74 -26.27 -9.67
N LEU A 592 7.89 -25.21 -8.86
CA LEU A 592 7.63 -25.25 -7.43
C LEU A 592 6.14 -25.44 -7.15
N ALA A 593 5.26 -24.72 -7.84
CA ALA A 593 3.80 -24.86 -7.69
C ALA A 593 3.34 -26.29 -7.90
N ARG A 594 3.89 -26.96 -8.93
CA ARG A 594 3.57 -28.35 -9.24
C ARG A 594 4.12 -29.30 -8.17
N ALA A 595 5.36 -29.08 -7.73
CA ALA A 595 5.97 -29.93 -6.72
C ALA A 595 5.22 -29.89 -5.38
N VAL A 596 4.84 -28.69 -4.92
CA VAL A 596 4.04 -28.51 -3.70
C VAL A 596 2.66 -29.15 -3.84
N CYS A 597 1.99 -28.92 -4.96
CA CYS A 597 0.66 -29.45 -5.23
C CYS A 597 0.62 -30.99 -5.21
N GLU A 598 1.53 -31.65 -5.93
CA GLU A 598 1.55 -33.11 -5.99
C GLU A 598 1.99 -33.74 -4.66
N LEU A 599 2.93 -33.12 -3.93
CA LEU A 599 3.30 -33.55 -2.59
C LEU A 599 2.12 -33.44 -1.61
N ALA A 600 1.44 -32.28 -1.59
CA ALA A 600 0.28 -32.05 -0.71
C ALA A 600 -0.83 -33.08 -0.98
N LYS A 601 -1.17 -33.32 -2.26
CA LYS A 601 -2.13 -34.35 -2.68
C LYS A 601 -1.69 -35.74 -2.25
N GLN A 602 -0.41 -36.06 -2.40
CA GLN A 602 0.08 -37.38 -2.04
C GLN A 602 0.03 -37.62 -0.52
N LEU A 603 0.37 -36.63 0.30
CA LEU A 603 0.27 -36.73 1.76
C LEU A 603 -1.18 -36.83 2.22
N ALA A 604 -2.10 -36.08 1.59
CA ALA A 604 -3.53 -36.21 1.84
C ALA A 604 -4.06 -37.61 1.50
N ARG A 605 -3.64 -38.19 0.35
CA ARG A 605 -3.98 -39.59 -0.02
C ARG A 605 -3.42 -40.62 0.96
N MET A 606 -2.37 -40.29 1.70
CA MET A 606 -1.80 -41.14 2.75
C MET A 606 -2.55 -41.02 4.10
N GLY A 607 -3.60 -40.18 4.18
CA GLY A 607 -4.45 -40.05 5.37
C GLY A 607 -4.09 -38.88 6.29
N HIS A 608 -3.21 -37.97 5.86
CA HIS A 608 -2.80 -36.80 6.64
C HIS A 608 -3.68 -35.58 6.32
N SER A 609 -3.89 -34.70 7.31
CA SER A 609 -4.59 -33.44 7.09
C SER A 609 -3.61 -32.37 6.62
N ILE A 610 -3.79 -31.87 5.40
CA ILE A 610 -2.85 -30.93 4.77
C ILE A 610 -3.50 -29.58 4.57
N HIS A 611 -2.89 -28.54 5.13
CA HIS A 611 -3.30 -27.14 4.98
C HIS A 611 -2.20 -26.39 4.23
N VAL A 612 -2.51 -25.84 3.06
CA VAL A 612 -1.58 -25.03 2.27
C VAL A 612 -2.00 -23.57 2.38
N ILE A 613 -1.09 -22.69 2.81
CA ILE A 613 -1.24 -21.24 2.68
C ILE A 613 -0.44 -20.78 1.47
N THR A 614 -1.11 -20.04 0.57
CA THR A 614 -0.52 -19.57 -0.70
C THR A 614 -1.11 -18.22 -1.15
N CYS A 615 -0.57 -17.63 -2.22
CA CYS A 615 -1.04 -16.34 -2.73
C CYS A 615 -2.41 -16.47 -3.42
N LEU A 616 -3.28 -15.48 -3.21
CA LEU A 616 -4.52 -15.31 -3.99
C LEU A 616 -4.20 -14.76 -5.38
N THR A 617 -4.81 -15.35 -6.41
CA THR A 617 -4.77 -14.82 -7.77
C THR A 617 -6.16 -14.49 -8.29
N PRO A 618 -6.27 -13.63 -9.32
CA PRO A 618 -7.52 -13.45 -10.05
C PRO A 618 -8.09 -14.84 -10.40
N ASP A 619 -9.41 -15.00 -10.22
CA ASP A 619 -10.16 -16.23 -10.49
C ASP A 619 -10.04 -17.37 -9.46
N THR A 620 -9.51 -17.10 -8.25
CA THR A 620 -9.44 -18.11 -7.18
C THR A 620 -10.18 -17.69 -5.91
N GLU A 621 -10.76 -18.67 -5.21
CA GLU A 621 -11.39 -18.46 -3.92
C GLU A 621 -10.35 -18.37 -2.78
N ALA A 622 -10.62 -17.53 -1.78
CA ALA A 622 -9.78 -17.36 -0.59
C ALA A 622 -9.62 -18.66 0.23
N TYR A 623 -10.58 -19.57 0.13
CA TYR A 623 -10.45 -20.93 0.64
C TYR A 623 -11.05 -21.90 -0.38
N SER A 624 -10.38 -23.04 -0.59
CA SER A 624 -10.94 -24.14 -1.36
C SER A 624 -10.45 -25.48 -0.81
N PHE A 625 -11.27 -26.52 -0.93
CA PHE A 625 -10.85 -27.90 -0.63
C PHE A 625 -10.81 -28.72 -1.92
N SER A 626 -9.65 -29.22 -2.29
CA SER A 626 -9.46 -30.00 -3.53
C SER A 626 -8.48 -31.14 -3.30
N ASP A 627 -8.78 -32.33 -3.84
CA ASP A 627 -7.92 -33.52 -3.78
C ASP A 627 -7.47 -33.90 -2.36
N GLY A 628 -8.28 -33.63 -1.34
CA GLY A 628 -7.96 -33.90 0.07
C GLY A 628 -7.11 -32.81 0.76
N VAL A 629 -6.87 -31.67 0.10
CA VAL A 629 -6.03 -30.58 0.61
C VAL A 629 -6.88 -29.34 0.93
N HIS A 630 -6.69 -28.76 2.11
CA HIS A 630 -7.23 -27.46 2.48
C HIS A 630 -6.33 -26.36 1.94
N ILE A 631 -6.83 -25.52 1.04
CA ILE A 631 -6.05 -24.47 0.39
C ILE A 631 -6.56 -23.11 0.88
N HIS A 632 -5.69 -22.35 1.51
CA HIS A 632 -5.94 -21.03 2.09
C HIS A 632 -5.18 -20.00 1.26
N ARG A 633 -5.90 -19.26 0.42
CA ARG A 633 -5.31 -18.23 -0.43
C ARG A 633 -5.41 -16.88 0.25
N VAL A 634 -4.28 -16.24 0.43
CA VAL A 634 -4.18 -14.92 1.06
C VAL A 634 -3.77 -13.90 0.03
N THR A 635 -4.45 -12.75 0.03
CA THR A 635 -4.02 -11.62 -0.77
C THR A 635 -2.72 -11.08 -0.20
N ALA A 636 -1.80 -10.67 -1.09
CA ALA A 636 -0.79 -9.69 -0.68
C ALA A 636 -1.53 -8.55 0.02
N LEU A 637 -0.98 -8.00 1.10
CA LEU A 637 -1.44 -6.71 1.61
C LEU A 637 -1.46 -5.81 0.37
N PRO A 638 -2.63 -5.39 -0.08
CA PRO A 638 -2.70 -4.93 -1.47
C PRO A 638 -1.84 -3.62 -1.63
N GLY A 639 -1.65 -3.03 -2.81
CA GLY A 639 -0.61 -2.00 -2.99
C GLY A 639 0.82 -2.55 -2.75
N GLY A 640 0.94 -3.81 -2.32
CA GLY A 640 2.10 -4.66 -2.36
C GLY A 640 2.45 -5.09 -3.78
N GLU A 641 1.56 -5.03 -4.76
CA GLU A 641 1.90 -5.34 -6.17
C GLU A 641 2.84 -4.29 -6.81
N GLU A 642 2.76 -3.04 -6.34
CA GLU A 642 3.55 -1.89 -6.80
C GLU A 642 4.90 -1.73 -6.08
N LEU A 643 5.13 -2.49 -5.00
CA LEU A 643 6.40 -2.43 -4.27
C LEU A 643 7.54 -3.12 -5.04
N PRO A 644 8.80 -2.75 -4.75
CA PRO A 644 9.96 -3.52 -5.20
C PRO A 644 9.83 -4.99 -4.80
N PHE A 645 10.31 -5.90 -5.65
CA PHE A 645 10.06 -7.34 -5.52
C PHE A 645 10.32 -7.91 -4.11
N LEU A 646 11.45 -7.55 -3.47
CA LEU A 646 11.79 -8.05 -2.13
C LEU A 646 10.84 -7.53 -1.04
N ASP A 647 10.34 -6.31 -1.19
CA ASP A 647 9.36 -5.74 -0.27
C ASP A 647 8.01 -6.42 -0.49
N ARG A 648 7.63 -6.75 -1.74
CA ARG A 648 6.44 -7.60 -2.01
C ARG A 648 6.53 -8.93 -1.29
N VAL A 649 7.69 -9.57 -1.35
CA VAL A 649 7.94 -10.84 -0.67
C VAL A 649 7.71 -10.69 0.82
N PHE A 650 8.31 -9.69 1.47
CA PHE A 650 8.08 -9.41 2.88
C PHE A 650 6.60 -9.13 3.19
N HIS A 651 5.94 -8.28 2.41
CA HIS A 651 4.53 -7.90 2.59
C HIS A 651 3.57 -9.07 2.46
N VAL A 652 3.82 -10.02 1.57
CA VAL A 652 3.01 -11.24 1.41
C VAL A 652 3.22 -12.21 2.57
N ASN A 653 4.39 -12.20 3.23
CA ASN A 653 4.62 -13.06 4.39
C ASN A 653 3.76 -12.66 5.61
N LEU A 654 3.38 -11.39 5.74
CA LEU A 654 2.51 -10.92 6.83
C LEU A 654 1.13 -11.62 6.84
N PRO A 655 0.33 -11.60 5.75
CA PRO A 655 -0.94 -12.30 5.70
C PRO A 655 -0.78 -13.83 5.71
N PHE A 656 0.37 -14.39 5.31
CA PHE A 656 0.67 -15.81 5.52
C PHE A 656 0.75 -16.15 7.02
N THR A 657 1.46 -15.33 7.79
CA THR A 657 1.54 -15.46 9.25
C THR A 657 0.18 -15.27 9.91
N ASP A 658 -0.52 -14.19 9.58
CA ASP A 658 -1.85 -13.92 10.15
C ASP A 658 -2.83 -15.05 9.88
N LYS A 659 -2.82 -15.62 8.67
CA LYS A 659 -3.69 -16.75 8.32
C LYS A 659 -3.33 -18.01 9.11
N ALA A 660 -2.04 -18.30 9.28
CA ALA A 660 -1.60 -19.45 10.08
C ALA A 660 -2.02 -19.32 11.55
N LEU A 661 -1.81 -18.14 12.15
CA LEU A 661 -2.22 -17.85 13.52
C LEU A 661 -3.75 -17.88 13.68
N ALA A 662 -4.49 -17.29 12.74
CA ALA A 662 -5.94 -17.31 12.75
C ALA A 662 -6.52 -18.73 12.67
N LEU A 663 -5.90 -19.62 11.88
CA LEU A 663 -6.29 -21.03 11.85
C LEU A 663 -6.04 -21.70 13.21
N ALA A 664 -4.90 -21.42 13.86
CA ALA A 664 -4.61 -21.94 15.20
C ALA A 664 -5.61 -21.43 16.25
N ASP A 665 -5.94 -20.13 16.22
CA ASP A 665 -6.92 -19.50 17.12
C ASP A 665 -8.34 -20.05 16.91
N GLN A 666 -8.66 -20.49 15.70
CA GLN A 666 -9.92 -21.20 15.38
C GLN A 666 -9.95 -22.65 15.90
N GLY A 667 -8.89 -23.10 16.55
CA GLY A 667 -8.79 -24.43 17.17
C GLY A 667 -8.11 -25.49 16.32
N LEU A 668 -7.61 -25.16 15.11
CA LEU A 668 -6.81 -26.11 14.35
C LEU A 668 -5.46 -26.31 15.03
N ARG A 669 -5.03 -27.56 15.12
CA ARG A 669 -3.70 -27.92 15.60
C ARG A 669 -2.88 -28.46 14.44
N PHE A 670 -1.65 -28.01 14.36
CA PHE A 670 -0.67 -28.50 13.40
C PHE A 670 0.44 -29.21 14.16
N ASP A 671 0.99 -30.25 13.55
CA ASP A 671 2.10 -31.04 14.07
C ASP A 671 3.44 -30.60 13.47
N VAL A 672 3.43 -30.14 12.22
CA VAL A 672 4.62 -29.74 11.46
C VAL A 672 4.31 -28.54 10.57
N LEU A 673 5.28 -27.63 10.48
CA LEU A 673 5.32 -26.54 9.50
C LEU A 673 6.30 -26.90 8.39
N HIS A 674 5.87 -26.83 7.13
CA HIS A 674 6.74 -27.05 5.97
C HIS A 674 6.76 -25.83 5.05
N ALA A 675 7.89 -25.14 5.01
CA ALA A 675 8.11 -23.99 4.15
C ALA A 675 8.75 -24.38 2.81
N HIS A 676 8.19 -23.90 1.71
CA HIS A 676 8.75 -24.10 0.37
C HIS A 676 9.40 -22.81 -0.14
N ASP A 677 10.73 -22.79 -0.09
CA ASP A 677 11.62 -21.74 -0.59
C ASP A 677 11.64 -20.43 0.24
N TRP A 678 12.64 -19.56 -0.02
CA TRP A 678 12.91 -18.34 0.74
C TRP A 678 11.77 -17.31 0.68
N LEU A 679 10.93 -17.39 -0.35
CA LEU A 679 9.79 -16.50 -0.58
C LEU A 679 8.76 -16.52 0.55
N VAL A 680 8.70 -17.60 1.33
CA VAL A 680 7.83 -17.73 2.51
C VAL A 680 8.63 -17.73 3.82
N GLY A 681 9.90 -17.33 3.77
CA GLY A 681 10.85 -17.52 4.87
C GLY A 681 10.54 -16.69 6.11
N TYR A 682 10.03 -15.46 5.94
CA TYR A 682 9.62 -14.63 7.07
C TYR A 682 8.44 -15.24 7.83
N ALA A 683 7.42 -15.71 7.09
CA ALA A 683 6.25 -16.34 7.66
C ALA A 683 6.59 -17.67 8.32
N ALA A 684 7.46 -18.47 7.70
CA ALA A 684 7.93 -19.74 8.25
C ALA A 684 8.61 -19.55 9.61
N GLN A 685 9.51 -18.57 9.72
CA GLN A 685 10.20 -18.26 10.97
C GLN A 685 9.23 -17.79 12.06
N ALA A 686 8.33 -16.87 11.73
CA ALA A 686 7.34 -16.36 12.66
C ALA A 686 6.39 -17.46 13.14
N CYS A 687 5.80 -18.23 12.22
CA CYS A 687 4.86 -19.30 12.55
C CYS A 687 5.51 -20.42 13.35
N SER A 688 6.74 -20.82 13.03
CA SER A 688 7.47 -21.83 13.81
C SER A 688 7.67 -21.38 15.26
N GLN A 689 8.02 -20.11 15.49
CA GLN A 689 8.24 -19.56 16.84
C GLN A 689 6.94 -19.40 17.63
N GLU A 690 5.93 -18.76 17.02
CA GLU A 690 4.66 -18.44 17.69
C GLU A 690 3.83 -19.70 17.96
N LEU A 691 3.73 -20.60 16.98
CA LEU A 691 2.98 -21.86 17.12
C LEU A 691 3.83 -22.99 17.73
N ARG A 692 5.12 -22.76 17.95
CA ARG A 692 6.10 -23.74 18.48
C ARG A 692 6.13 -25.04 17.67
N LEU A 693 6.09 -24.90 16.35
CA LEU A 693 6.06 -26.03 15.42
C LEU A 693 7.47 -26.38 14.91
N PRO A 694 7.80 -27.67 14.77
CA PRO A 694 9.00 -28.10 14.08
C PRO A 694 8.92 -27.69 12.61
N LEU A 695 10.02 -27.15 12.09
CA LEU A 695 10.10 -26.52 10.77
C LEU A 695 10.91 -27.38 9.78
N ALA A 696 10.23 -27.94 8.79
CA ALA A 696 10.86 -28.48 7.60
C ALA A 696 10.96 -27.39 6.52
N VAL A 697 12.09 -27.31 5.81
CA VAL A 697 12.27 -26.36 4.69
C VAL A 697 12.65 -27.13 3.43
N THR A 698 11.96 -26.89 2.31
CA THR A 698 12.44 -27.33 1.00
C THR A 698 13.05 -26.14 0.25
N LEU A 699 14.31 -26.25 -0.17
CA LEU A 699 14.95 -25.32 -1.10
C LEU A 699 14.93 -25.92 -2.50
N HIS A 700 14.27 -25.25 -3.44
CA HIS A 700 14.11 -25.73 -4.82
C HIS A 700 15.20 -25.24 -5.76
N ALA A 701 15.90 -24.16 -5.41
CA ALA A 701 17.06 -23.61 -6.11
C ALA A 701 17.84 -22.71 -5.13
N THR A 702 19.00 -22.20 -5.56
CA THR A 702 19.67 -21.08 -4.89
C THR A 702 19.87 -19.92 -5.85
N GLU A 703 19.85 -18.69 -5.33
CA GLU A 703 20.14 -17.50 -6.12
C GLU A 703 21.57 -17.51 -6.64
N HIS A 704 22.51 -18.04 -5.86
CA HIS A 704 23.89 -18.25 -6.27
C HIS A 704 23.98 -19.17 -7.50
N GLY A 705 23.27 -20.29 -7.48
CA GLY A 705 23.24 -21.24 -8.59
C GLY A 705 22.59 -20.65 -9.85
N ARG A 706 21.46 -19.96 -9.72
CA ARG A 706 20.78 -19.25 -10.84
C ARG A 706 21.69 -18.25 -11.55
N ASN A 707 22.60 -17.64 -10.80
CA ASN A 707 23.53 -16.63 -11.29
C ASN A 707 24.96 -17.18 -11.48
N ARG A 708 25.09 -18.46 -11.85
CA ARG A 708 26.36 -19.12 -12.26
C ARG A 708 27.45 -19.08 -11.20
N GLY A 709 27.06 -19.15 -9.94
CA GLY A 709 27.99 -19.09 -8.82
C GLY A 709 28.53 -17.69 -8.51
N THR A 710 27.83 -16.65 -8.96
CA THR A 710 28.19 -15.26 -8.68
C THR A 710 26.97 -14.47 -8.21
N LEU A 711 27.18 -13.55 -7.28
CA LEU A 711 26.19 -12.58 -6.85
C LEU A 711 26.74 -11.20 -7.22
N ALA A 712 26.10 -10.53 -8.18
CA ALA A 712 26.58 -9.29 -8.77
C ALA A 712 25.78 -8.07 -8.32
N SER A 713 24.54 -8.26 -7.88
CA SER A 713 23.65 -7.17 -7.46
C SER A 713 23.31 -7.23 -5.96
N PRO A 714 22.99 -6.08 -5.34
CA PRO A 714 22.51 -6.04 -3.95
C PRO A 714 21.27 -6.92 -3.71
N VAL A 715 20.38 -7.01 -4.70
CA VAL A 715 19.17 -7.85 -4.63
C VAL A 715 19.54 -9.34 -4.58
N GLN A 716 20.48 -9.79 -5.41
CA GLN A 716 20.97 -11.18 -5.41
C GLN A 716 21.62 -11.55 -4.07
N HIS A 717 22.46 -10.65 -3.52
CA HIS A 717 23.03 -10.85 -2.18
C HIS A 717 21.93 -10.96 -1.12
N ARG A 718 20.91 -10.11 -1.20
CA ARG A 718 19.82 -10.12 -0.25
C ARG A 718 18.98 -11.39 -0.32
N ILE A 719 18.68 -11.90 -1.52
CA ILE A 719 17.98 -13.18 -1.69
C ILE A 719 18.81 -14.32 -1.08
N HIS A 720 20.11 -14.38 -1.40
CA HIS A 720 21.02 -15.38 -0.86
C HIS A 720 21.08 -15.37 0.68
N GLU A 721 21.08 -14.19 1.30
CA GLU A 721 20.97 -14.06 2.76
C GLU A 721 19.65 -14.64 3.31
N LEU A 722 18.52 -14.41 2.62
CA LEU A 722 17.21 -14.93 3.03
C LEU A 722 17.13 -16.44 2.89
N GLU A 723 17.68 -17.02 1.82
CA GLU A 723 17.84 -18.46 1.64
C GLU A 723 18.62 -19.07 2.81
N GLY A 724 19.78 -18.51 3.14
CA GLY A 724 20.63 -18.98 4.23
C GLY A 724 19.96 -18.83 5.60
N ARG A 725 19.25 -17.73 5.84
CA ARG A 725 18.48 -17.51 7.08
C ARG A 725 17.36 -18.52 7.25
N LEU A 726 16.59 -18.80 6.21
CA LEU A 726 15.51 -19.79 6.26
C LEU A 726 16.09 -21.20 6.51
N ALA A 727 17.12 -21.57 5.75
CA ALA A 727 17.78 -22.87 5.89
C ALA A 727 18.34 -23.08 7.30
N SER A 728 18.97 -22.06 7.87
CA SER A 728 19.56 -22.11 9.22
C SER A 728 18.52 -22.13 10.34
N SER A 729 17.28 -21.73 10.06
CA SER A 729 16.17 -21.81 11.02
C SER A 729 15.41 -23.13 11.00
N ALA A 730 15.72 -24.04 10.07
CA ALA A 730 15.00 -25.29 9.89
C ALA A 730 15.49 -26.40 10.85
N ASP A 731 14.58 -27.26 11.27
CA ASP A 731 14.90 -28.53 11.95
C ASP A 731 15.38 -29.61 10.98
N ALA A 732 14.97 -29.50 9.72
CA ALA A 732 15.48 -30.29 8.60
C ALA A 732 15.33 -29.53 7.28
N VAL A 733 16.32 -29.66 6.40
CA VAL A 733 16.30 -29.11 5.04
C VAL A 733 16.10 -30.26 4.04
N ILE A 734 15.21 -30.06 3.08
CA ILE A 734 14.93 -30.97 1.98
C ILE A 734 15.39 -30.30 0.68
N VAL A 735 16.08 -31.04 -0.17
CA VAL A 735 16.51 -30.60 -1.51
C VAL A 735 16.22 -31.68 -2.53
N CYS A 736 16.07 -31.28 -3.79
CA CYS A 736 15.62 -32.17 -4.86
C CYS A 736 16.72 -33.07 -5.47
N SER A 737 18.00 -32.78 -5.23
CA SER A 737 19.12 -33.51 -5.84
C SER A 737 20.36 -33.51 -4.95
N HIS A 738 21.30 -34.42 -5.19
CA HIS A 738 22.59 -34.44 -4.50
C HIS A 738 23.46 -33.24 -4.87
N TYR A 739 23.31 -32.72 -6.09
CA TYR A 739 23.87 -31.46 -6.52
C TYR A 739 23.41 -30.32 -5.60
N MET A 740 22.09 -30.16 -5.43
CA MET A 740 21.56 -29.15 -4.51
C MET A 740 22.03 -29.37 -3.07
N ALA A 741 22.14 -30.64 -2.64
CA ALA A 741 22.61 -30.96 -1.29
C ALA A 741 24.08 -30.62 -1.04
N ARG A 742 24.92 -30.61 -2.08
CA ARG A 742 26.29 -30.11 -2.01
C ARG A 742 26.28 -28.58 -2.01
N GLU A 743 25.55 -27.98 -2.95
CA GLU A 743 25.44 -26.53 -3.09
C GLU A 743 24.97 -25.86 -1.78
N VAL A 744 23.88 -26.31 -1.17
CA VAL A 744 23.37 -25.67 0.07
C VAL A 744 24.28 -25.90 1.28
N ARG A 745 25.04 -26.99 1.33
CA ARG A 745 26.03 -27.24 2.40
C ARG A 745 27.29 -26.40 2.24
N GLU A 746 27.68 -26.14 1.00
CA GLU A 746 28.81 -25.25 0.70
C GLU A 746 28.44 -23.78 0.94
N LEU A 747 27.19 -23.40 0.67
CA LEU A 747 26.72 -22.02 0.76
C LEU A 747 26.24 -21.61 2.15
N PHE A 748 25.64 -22.51 2.93
CA PHE A 748 24.96 -22.18 4.18
C PHE A 748 25.49 -23.00 5.37
N PRO A 749 25.47 -22.45 6.60
CA PRO A 749 25.99 -23.11 7.79
C PRO A 749 25.03 -24.19 8.31
N LEU A 750 25.01 -25.36 7.65
CA LEU A 750 24.06 -26.45 7.92
C LEU A 750 24.66 -27.64 8.68
N ASP A 751 25.83 -27.49 9.32
CA ASP A 751 26.55 -28.61 9.97
C ASP A 751 25.71 -29.38 11.00
N SER A 752 24.82 -28.69 11.70
CA SER A 752 23.92 -29.28 12.71
C SER A 752 22.51 -29.59 12.19
N ILE A 753 22.20 -29.28 10.94
CA ILE A 753 20.86 -29.38 10.35
C ILE A 753 20.86 -30.52 9.32
N PRO A 754 20.04 -31.57 9.49
CA PRO A 754 20.01 -32.67 8.54
C PRO A 754 19.47 -32.20 7.18
N VAL A 755 20.25 -32.44 6.12
CA VAL A 755 19.88 -32.17 4.73
C VAL A 755 19.50 -33.48 4.03
N HIS A 756 18.24 -33.59 3.63
CA HIS A 756 17.63 -34.75 2.99
C HIS A 756 17.47 -34.54 1.49
N VAL A 757 17.92 -35.51 0.68
CA VAL A 757 17.69 -35.50 -0.76
C VAL A 757 16.41 -36.25 -1.07
N ILE A 758 15.38 -35.54 -1.49
CA ILE A 758 14.09 -36.12 -1.89
C ILE A 758 13.79 -35.65 -3.32
N PRO A 759 13.98 -36.51 -4.33
CA PRO A 759 13.71 -36.15 -5.71
C PRO A 759 12.21 -35.94 -5.95
N ASN A 760 11.85 -35.00 -6.83
CA ASN A 760 10.44 -34.80 -7.18
C ASN A 760 9.86 -36.01 -7.93
N GLY A 761 8.54 -36.19 -7.82
CA GLY A 761 7.84 -37.25 -8.54
C GLY A 761 7.56 -36.90 -10.00
N ALA A 762 7.58 -37.93 -10.84
CA ALA A 762 7.09 -37.91 -12.20
C ALA A 762 5.56 -37.89 -12.17
N PRO A 763 4.90 -37.08 -13.00
CA PRO A 763 3.46 -37.16 -13.14
C PRO A 763 3.07 -38.51 -13.76
N THR A 764 1.94 -39.07 -13.32
CA THR A 764 1.31 -40.23 -13.96
C THR A 764 0.51 -39.73 -15.15
N PRO A 765 0.84 -40.13 -16.41
CA PRO A 765 0.02 -39.74 -17.56
C PRO A 765 -1.37 -40.34 -17.43
N GLY A 766 -2.42 -39.50 -17.46
CA GLY A 766 -3.81 -39.95 -17.56
C GLY A 766 -4.18 -40.37 -18.99
N PRO A 767 -5.33 -41.03 -19.19
CA PRO A 767 -5.86 -41.27 -20.54
C PRO A 767 -6.18 -39.93 -21.22
N VAL A 768 -5.80 -39.81 -22.49
CA VAL A 768 -6.10 -38.66 -23.35
C VAL A 768 -7.55 -38.80 -23.82
N ASP A 769 -8.43 -37.88 -23.43
CA ASP A 769 -9.83 -37.87 -23.87
C ASP A 769 -9.95 -37.12 -25.20
N THR A 770 -9.88 -37.86 -26.30
CA THR A 770 -9.89 -37.30 -27.66
C THR A 770 -11.17 -36.56 -28.04
N ALA A 771 -12.23 -36.61 -27.21
CA ALA A 771 -13.51 -35.93 -27.44
C ALA A 771 -13.57 -34.47 -26.91
N LEU A 772 -12.63 -34.04 -26.07
CA LEU A 772 -12.55 -32.69 -25.48
C LEU A 772 -11.55 -31.77 -26.20
N ALA A 773 -11.28 -32.04 -27.47
CA ALA A 773 -10.24 -31.41 -28.30
C ALA A 773 -10.52 -29.96 -28.77
N HIS A 774 -11.06 -29.09 -27.91
CA HIS A 774 -11.48 -27.74 -28.31
C HIS A 774 -10.56 -26.58 -27.90
N THR A 775 -9.35 -26.84 -27.41
CA THR A 775 -8.44 -25.76 -27.00
C THR A 775 -6.96 -26.05 -27.24
N VAL A 776 -6.60 -26.73 -28.34
CA VAL A 776 -5.19 -26.75 -28.76
C VAL A 776 -4.81 -25.35 -29.24
N LEU A 777 -3.73 -24.78 -28.72
CA LEU A 777 -3.22 -23.50 -29.22
C LEU A 777 -3.01 -23.56 -30.74
N PRO A 778 -3.50 -22.58 -31.52
CA PRO A 778 -3.46 -22.64 -32.99
C PRO A 778 -2.07 -22.89 -33.58
N GLN A 779 -1.02 -22.31 -32.97
CA GLN A 779 0.36 -22.54 -33.42
C GLN A 779 0.84 -23.98 -33.19
N LEU A 780 0.41 -24.61 -32.09
CA LEU A 780 0.74 -26.00 -31.78
C LEU A 780 -0.07 -26.96 -32.68
N ALA A 781 -1.36 -26.68 -32.87
CA ALA A 781 -2.22 -27.46 -33.76
C ALA A 781 -1.65 -27.53 -35.17
N ALA A 782 -1.25 -26.38 -35.75
CA ALA A 782 -0.67 -26.33 -37.08
C ALA A 782 0.60 -27.17 -37.23
N VAL A 783 1.49 -27.18 -36.23
CA VAL A 783 2.71 -28.00 -36.26
C VAL A 783 2.38 -29.49 -36.13
N LEU A 784 1.45 -29.85 -35.24
CA LEU A 784 1.05 -31.24 -35.03
C LEU A 784 0.27 -31.81 -36.23
N ASP A 785 -0.58 -31.00 -36.88
CA ASP A 785 -1.30 -31.37 -38.10
C ASP A 785 -0.31 -31.59 -39.25
N GLN A 786 0.66 -30.68 -39.44
CA GLN A 786 1.74 -30.86 -40.42
C GLN A 786 2.56 -32.12 -40.12
N GLN A 787 2.84 -32.41 -38.85
CA GLN A 787 3.58 -33.61 -38.43
C GLN A 787 2.79 -34.89 -38.69
N ALA A 788 1.46 -34.84 -38.61
CA ALA A 788 0.56 -35.95 -38.92
C ALA A 788 0.41 -36.17 -40.43
N GLU A 789 0.40 -35.09 -41.23
CA GLU A 789 0.34 -35.15 -42.70
C GLU A 789 1.68 -35.63 -43.31
N ALA A 790 2.80 -35.11 -42.81
CA ALA A 790 4.15 -35.43 -43.29
C ALA A 790 5.16 -35.42 -42.12
N PRO A 791 5.63 -36.58 -41.63
CA PRO A 791 6.55 -36.64 -40.50
C PRO A 791 7.90 -35.96 -40.79
N PHE A 792 8.31 -35.03 -39.93
CA PHE A 792 9.59 -34.33 -39.95
C PHE A 792 10.32 -34.40 -38.60
N PRO A 793 11.63 -34.03 -38.52
CA PRO A 793 12.35 -33.92 -37.26
C PRO A 793 11.73 -32.85 -36.36
N LEU A 794 10.91 -33.26 -35.40
CA LEU A 794 10.28 -32.36 -34.42
C LEU A 794 11.11 -32.31 -33.13
N LEU A 795 11.92 -31.26 -32.99
CA LEU A 795 12.71 -30.97 -31.79
C LEU A 795 11.87 -30.11 -30.84
N VAL A 796 11.90 -30.43 -29.55
CA VAL A 796 11.06 -29.76 -28.55
C VAL A 796 11.90 -29.26 -27.38
N PHE A 797 11.73 -28.00 -27.04
CA PHE A 797 12.10 -27.44 -25.74
C PHE A 797 10.82 -27.08 -24.97
N LEU A 798 10.80 -27.39 -23.68
CA LEU A 798 9.72 -27.01 -22.77
C LEU A 798 10.30 -26.47 -21.46
N GLY A 799 9.87 -25.28 -21.06
CA GLY A 799 10.29 -24.68 -19.79
C GLY A 799 10.22 -23.16 -19.79
N ARG A 800 10.53 -22.55 -18.64
CA ARG A 800 10.56 -21.09 -18.49
C ARG A 800 11.64 -20.49 -19.39
N LEU A 801 11.32 -19.41 -20.11
CA LEU A 801 12.27 -18.71 -20.99
C LEU A 801 13.11 -17.71 -20.19
N VAL A 802 14.09 -18.27 -19.47
CA VAL A 802 15.11 -17.55 -18.71
C VAL A 802 16.49 -18.01 -19.16
N TYR A 803 17.50 -17.17 -18.95
CA TYR A 803 18.82 -17.34 -19.54
C TYR A 803 19.48 -18.66 -19.14
N GLU A 804 19.35 -19.09 -17.88
CA GLU A 804 19.91 -20.33 -17.35
C GLU A 804 19.31 -21.60 -17.95
N LYS A 805 18.18 -21.53 -18.66
CA LYS A 805 17.60 -22.68 -19.37
C LYS A 805 18.22 -22.92 -20.74
N GLY A 806 19.12 -22.04 -21.19
CA GLY A 806 20.00 -22.30 -22.33
C GLY A 806 19.31 -22.37 -23.69
N VAL A 807 18.10 -21.81 -23.86
CA VAL A 807 17.44 -21.73 -25.19
C VAL A 807 18.31 -20.96 -26.19
N HIS A 808 19.10 -20.01 -25.68
CA HIS A 808 20.11 -19.31 -26.46
C HIS A 808 21.32 -20.19 -26.86
N VAL A 809 21.53 -21.35 -26.26
CA VAL A 809 22.50 -22.33 -26.78
C VAL A 809 21.82 -23.18 -27.85
N LEU A 810 20.55 -23.53 -27.62
CA LEU A 810 19.76 -24.33 -28.55
C LEU A 810 19.56 -23.67 -29.91
N LEU A 811 19.16 -22.39 -30.01
CA LEU A 811 18.97 -21.81 -31.36
C LEU A 811 20.29 -21.74 -32.14
N THR A 812 21.41 -21.50 -31.45
CA THR A 812 22.75 -21.48 -32.10
C THR A 812 23.15 -22.87 -32.58
N ALA A 813 22.87 -23.92 -31.79
CA ALA A 813 23.03 -25.30 -32.23
C ALA A 813 22.07 -25.65 -33.39
N PHE A 814 20.86 -25.10 -33.37
CA PHE A 814 19.82 -25.39 -34.36
C PHE A 814 20.17 -24.86 -35.76
N GLU A 815 20.90 -23.75 -35.87
CA GLU A 815 21.45 -23.28 -37.16
C GLU A 815 22.30 -24.36 -37.85
N GLN A 816 23.15 -25.07 -37.09
CA GLN A 816 23.97 -26.17 -37.61
C GLN A 816 23.13 -27.41 -37.91
N VAL A 817 22.13 -27.68 -37.09
CA VAL A 817 21.20 -28.80 -37.32
C VAL A 817 20.42 -28.60 -38.61
N LEU A 818 19.93 -27.38 -38.90
CA LEU A 818 19.20 -27.07 -40.13
C LEU A 818 20.04 -27.24 -41.39
N ALA A 819 21.35 -26.95 -41.31
CA ALA A 819 22.26 -27.18 -42.44
C ALA A 819 22.35 -28.68 -42.80
N ALA A 820 22.21 -29.59 -41.83
CA ALA A 820 22.25 -31.03 -42.04
C ALA A 820 20.85 -31.67 -42.20
N LEU A 821 19.81 -31.06 -41.60
CA LEU A 821 18.41 -31.51 -41.60
C LEU A 821 17.49 -30.32 -41.96
N PRO A 822 17.37 -29.99 -43.26
CA PRO A 822 16.60 -28.81 -43.69
C PRO A 822 15.12 -28.86 -43.29
N GLU A 823 14.55 -30.06 -43.18
CA GLU A 823 13.13 -30.26 -42.82
C GLU A 823 12.87 -30.14 -41.30
N ALA A 824 13.91 -29.95 -40.48
CA ALA A 824 13.76 -29.93 -39.02
C ALA A 824 12.92 -28.73 -38.56
N ARG A 825 12.07 -28.99 -37.56
CA ARG A 825 11.26 -27.98 -36.86
C ARG A 825 11.61 -28.00 -35.38
N LEU A 826 11.68 -26.81 -34.79
CA LEU A 826 11.92 -26.61 -33.36
C LEU A 826 10.72 -25.93 -32.73
N VAL A 827 10.08 -26.60 -31.78
CA VAL A 827 9.03 -26.03 -30.93
C VAL A 827 9.64 -25.60 -29.61
N ILE A 828 9.49 -24.33 -29.27
CA ILE A 828 9.88 -23.74 -27.99
C ILE A 828 8.60 -23.41 -27.23
N ALA A 829 8.32 -24.21 -26.21
CA ALA A 829 7.14 -24.09 -25.39
C ALA A 829 7.47 -23.51 -24.01
N GLY A 830 6.82 -22.41 -23.67
CA GLY A 830 6.99 -21.69 -22.41
C GLY A 830 6.93 -20.18 -22.55
N THR A 831 6.98 -19.52 -21.41
CA THR A 831 7.01 -18.06 -21.28
C THR A 831 8.14 -17.65 -20.34
N GLY A 832 8.57 -16.39 -20.43
CA GLY A 832 9.62 -15.85 -19.57
C GLY A 832 10.18 -14.54 -20.10
N PRO A 833 10.97 -13.83 -19.28
CA PRO A 833 11.49 -12.51 -19.61
C PRO A 833 12.42 -12.49 -20.85
N GLU A 834 13.05 -13.61 -21.19
CA GLU A 834 13.95 -13.70 -22.36
C GLU A 834 13.20 -13.95 -23.68
N ARG A 835 11.86 -14.07 -23.66
CA ARG A 835 11.09 -14.48 -24.85
C ARG A 835 11.37 -13.59 -26.05
N ASP A 836 11.23 -12.28 -25.90
CA ASP A 836 11.38 -11.33 -27.02
C ASP A 836 12.80 -11.35 -27.59
N ALA A 837 13.81 -11.47 -26.73
CA ALA A 837 15.21 -11.60 -27.14
C ALA A 837 15.46 -12.91 -27.90
N LEU A 838 14.86 -14.01 -27.46
CA LEU A 838 14.96 -15.32 -28.11
C LEU A 838 14.21 -15.35 -29.45
N GLU A 839 13.03 -14.74 -29.53
CA GLU A 839 12.26 -14.60 -30.78
C GLU A 839 13.03 -13.73 -31.78
N GLY A 840 13.59 -12.59 -31.33
CA GLY A 840 14.43 -11.74 -32.17
C GLY A 840 15.66 -12.48 -32.71
N ARG A 841 16.26 -13.35 -31.91
CA ARG A 841 17.39 -14.19 -32.35
C ARG A 841 16.95 -15.34 -33.26
N ALA A 842 15.74 -15.84 -33.10
CA ALA A 842 15.15 -16.86 -33.95
C ALA A 842 14.54 -16.29 -35.25
N ALA A 843 14.47 -14.97 -35.42
CA ALA A 843 13.88 -14.34 -36.60
C ALA A 843 14.48 -14.82 -37.94
N PRO A 844 15.80 -15.07 -38.08
CA PRO A 844 16.36 -15.67 -39.29
C PRO A 844 15.92 -17.12 -39.55
N LEU A 845 15.34 -17.78 -38.54
CA LEU A 845 14.92 -19.18 -38.52
C LEU A 845 13.39 -19.32 -38.41
N SER A 846 12.63 -18.25 -38.64
CA SER A 846 11.19 -18.18 -38.33
C SER A 846 10.33 -19.22 -39.04
N GLU A 847 10.78 -19.73 -40.19
CA GLU A 847 10.09 -20.81 -40.90
C GLU A 847 10.24 -22.18 -40.21
N HIS A 848 11.27 -22.33 -39.35
CA HIS A 848 11.62 -23.59 -38.69
C HIS A 848 11.43 -23.57 -37.17
N VAL A 849 11.26 -22.40 -36.56
CA VAL A 849 11.12 -22.25 -35.11
C VAL A 849 9.73 -21.72 -34.75
N VAL A 850 9.02 -22.43 -33.87
CA VAL A 850 7.69 -22.06 -33.41
C VAL A 850 7.69 -21.84 -31.90
N PHE A 851 7.30 -20.65 -31.48
CA PHE A 851 7.05 -20.32 -30.07
C PHE A 851 5.57 -20.47 -29.78
N THR A 852 5.21 -21.40 -28.90
CA THR A 852 3.79 -21.68 -28.57
C THR A 852 3.28 -20.86 -27.40
N GLY A 853 4.17 -20.27 -26.60
CA GLY A 853 3.78 -19.69 -25.30
C GLY A 853 3.57 -20.79 -24.25
N PHE A 854 2.78 -20.49 -23.21
CA PHE A 854 2.55 -21.42 -22.11
C PHE A 854 1.64 -22.58 -22.54
N ILE A 855 2.04 -23.82 -22.24
CA ILE A 855 1.25 -25.03 -22.48
C ILE A 855 1.19 -25.89 -21.21
N ASP A 856 0.06 -26.53 -20.96
CA ASP A 856 -0.12 -27.48 -19.86
C ASP A 856 -1.13 -28.58 -20.26
N GLY A 857 -1.35 -29.54 -19.36
CA GLY A 857 -2.38 -30.57 -19.50
C GLY A 857 -2.19 -31.43 -20.74
N GLU A 858 -3.25 -31.55 -21.52
CA GLU A 858 -3.30 -32.43 -22.69
C GLU A 858 -2.38 -31.96 -23.82
N ASP A 859 -2.30 -30.64 -24.07
CA ASP A 859 -1.42 -30.07 -25.10
C ASP A 859 0.05 -30.38 -24.84
N LYS A 860 0.48 -30.26 -23.58
CA LYS A 860 1.83 -30.64 -23.15
C LYS A 860 2.08 -32.13 -23.39
N LEU A 861 1.13 -32.98 -22.99
CA LEU A 861 1.25 -34.43 -23.19
C LEU A 861 1.34 -34.79 -24.67
N ARG A 862 0.50 -34.19 -25.52
CA ARG A 862 0.50 -34.40 -26.98
C ARG A 862 1.81 -33.94 -27.62
N LEU A 863 2.33 -32.78 -27.23
CA LEU A 863 3.62 -32.29 -27.72
C LEU A 863 4.76 -33.24 -27.34
N LEU A 864 4.84 -33.66 -26.07
CA LEU A 864 5.87 -34.58 -25.60
C LEU A 864 5.78 -35.95 -26.29
N GLN A 865 4.57 -36.47 -26.50
CA GLN A 865 4.36 -37.74 -27.22
C GLN A 865 4.71 -37.65 -28.72
N SER A 866 4.59 -36.46 -29.31
CA SER A 866 4.89 -36.22 -30.73
C SER A 866 6.36 -35.83 -30.97
N ALA A 867 7.09 -35.48 -29.90
CA ALA A 867 8.46 -35.02 -29.98
C ALA A 867 9.39 -36.12 -30.52
N SER A 868 10.17 -35.80 -31.55
CA SER A 868 11.24 -36.68 -32.01
C SER A 868 12.43 -36.68 -31.04
N LEU A 869 12.68 -35.53 -30.41
CA LEU A 869 13.70 -35.36 -29.38
C LEU A 869 13.35 -34.13 -28.52
N CYS A 870 13.28 -34.32 -27.19
CA CYS A 870 13.20 -33.23 -26.22
C CYS A 870 14.61 -32.79 -25.82
N ILE A 871 14.87 -31.48 -25.87
CA ILE A 871 16.19 -30.90 -25.65
C ILE A 871 16.13 -29.90 -24.50
N PHE A 872 16.93 -30.14 -23.44
CA PHE A 872 17.00 -29.28 -22.26
C PHE A 872 18.45 -28.82 -22.02
N PRO A 873 18.91 -27.76 -22.71
CA PRO A 873 20.30 -27.30 -22.75
C PRO A 873 20.66 -26.41 -21.55
N SER A 874 20.09 -26.70 -20.37
CA SER A 874 20.21 -25.83 -19.18
C SER A 874 21.68 -25.61 -18.80
N LEU A 875 21.99 -24.38 -18.39
CA LEU A 875 23.27 -24.01 -17.79
C LEU A 875 23.26 -24.28 -16.27
N TYR A 876 22.09 -24.11 -15.65
CA TYR A 876 21.82 -24.44 -14.26
C TYR A 876 20.44 -25.13 -14.17
N GLU A 877 20.38 -26.28 -13.51
CA GLU A 877 19.13 -27.01 -13.30
C GLU A 877 19.13 -27.74 -11.95
N PRO A 878 18.39 -27.28 -10.93
CA PRO A 878 18.33 -27.92 -9.61
C PRO A 878 17.83 -29.37 -9.64
N PHE A 879 16.84 -29.65 -10.50
CA PHE A 879 16.25 -30.98 -10.66
C PHE A 879 15.96 -31.31 -12.12
N GLY A 880 15.12 -30.52 -12.81
CA GLY A 880 14.69 -30.81 -14.18
C GLY A 880 13.35 -31.55 -14.25
N LEU A 881 12.31 -30.98 -13.64
CA LEU A 881 10.94 -31.54 -13.67
C LEU A 881 10.46 -31.83 -15.10
N VAL A 882 10.70 -30.93 -16.05
CA VAL A 882 10.24 -31.12 -17.44
C VAL A 882 10.95 -32.29 -18.12
N ALA A 883 12.23 -32.51 -17.83
CA ALA A 883 12.93 -33.71 -18.31
C ALA A 883 12.28 -34.98 -17.74
N LEU A 884 11.88 -34.95 -16.47
CA LEU A 884 11.15 -36.06 -15.85
C LEU A 884 9.75 -36.27 -16.45
N GLU A 885 9.03 -35.21 -16.81
CA GLU A 885 7.74 -35.27 -17.53
C GLU A 885 7.91 -35.89 -18.92
N ALA A 886 8.97 -35.52 -19.63
CA ALA A 886 9.33 -36.09 -20.92
C ALA A 886 9.70 -37.57 -20.80
N MET A 887 10.46 -37.96 -19.76
CA MET A 887 10.73 -39.37 -19.46
C MET A 887 9.43 -40.15 -19.25
N ALA A 888 8.53 -39.65 -18.39
CA ALA A 888 7.25 -40.28 -18.10
C ALA A 888 6.35 -40.42 -19.34
N SER A 889 6.46 -39.48 -20.27
CA SER A 889 5.73 -39.48 -21.55
C SER A 889 6.35 -40.40 -22.61
N GLY A 890 7.55 -40.94 -22.35
CA GLY A 890 8.29 -41.76 -23.33
C GLY A 890 8.94 -40.95 -24.45
N ALA A 891 9.21 -39.66 -24.22
CA ALA A 891 9.90 -38.81 -25.18
C ALA A 891 11.42 -39.02 -25.08
N PRO A 892 12.15 -39.14 -26.21
CA PRO A 892 13.62 -39.19 -26.19
C PRO A 892 14.22 -37.88 -25.67
N LEU A 893 15.35 -37.97 -24.97
CA LEU A 893 15.91 -36.84 -24.22
C LEU A 893 17.39 -36.57 -24.54
N LEU A 894 17.69 -35.30 -24.77
CA LEU A 894 19.03 -34.73 -24.79
C LEU A 894 19.09 -33.59 -23.77
N VAL A 895 19.87 -33.73 -22.71
CA VAL A 895 19.94 -32.73 -21.63
C VAL A 895 21.37 -32.30 -21.38
N SER A 896 21.55 -31.13 -20.77
CA SER A 896 22.87 -30.71 -20.32
C SER A 896 23.37 -31.55 -19.14
N ASP A 897 24.67 -31.82 -19.13
CA ASP A 897 25.39 -32.46 -18.02
C ASP A 897 25.60 -31.46 -16.87
N THR A 898 24.49 -31.03 -16.25
CA THR A 898 24.50 -30.07 -15.15
C THR A 898 23.43 -30.39 -14.11
N GLY A 899 23.71 -30.02 -12.87
CA GLY A 899 22.76 -30.07 -11.76
C GLY A 899 22.02 -31.40 -11.59
N GLY A 900 20.73 -31.32 -11.28
CA GLY A 900 19.86 -32.50 -11.12
C GLY A 900 19.53 -33.22 -12.43
N LEU A 901 19.71 -32.60 -13.60
CA LEU A 901 19.47 -33.28 -14.89
C LEU A 901 20.42 -34.46 -15.07
N ALA A 902 21.69 -34.29 -14.71
CA ALA A 902 22.69 -35.34 -14.76
C ALA A 902 22.42 -36.48 -13.76
N GLU A 903 21.61 -36.23 -12.71
CA GLU A 903 21.18 -37.27 -11.77
C GLU A 903 19.95 -38.05 -12.27
N ILE A 904 19.03 -37.36 -12.95
CA ILE A 904 17.79 -37.94 -13.49
C ILE A 904 18.07 -38.71 -14.79
N VAL A 905 18.90 -38.15 -15.68
CA VAL A 905 19.20 -38.69 -17.01
C VAL A 905 20.59 -39.30 -17.01
N ARG A 906 20.67 -40.60 -17.29
CA ARG A 906 21.93 -41.34 -17.40
C ARG A 906 22.37 -41.39 -18.86
N HIS A 907 23.51 -40.78 -19.16
CA HIS A 907 24.09 -40.73 -20.51
C HIS A 907 24.14 -42.11 -21.17
N GLY A 908 23.54 -42.24 -22.35
CA GLY A 908 23.51 -43.48 -23.14
C GLY A 908 22.61 -44.58 -22.55
N VAL A 909 21.89 -44.32 -21.46
CA VAL A 909 21.00 -45.30 -20.80
C VAL A 909 19.55 -44.86 -20.79
N THR A 910 19.25 -43.67 -20.24
CA THR A 910 17.88 -43.11 -20.17
C THR A 910 17.73 -41.81 -20.95
N GLY A 911 18.81 -41.34 -21.56
CA GLY A 911 18.87 -40.17 -22.42
C GLY A 911 20.32 -39.88 -22.80
N TYR A 912 20.56 -38.73 -23.40
CA TYR A 912 21.89 -38.30 -23.81
C TYR A 912 22.28 -37.02 -23.08
N LEU A 913 23.55 -36.90 -22.72
CA LEU A 913 24.10 -35.72 -22.04
C LEU A 913 25.00 -34.94 -22.97
N SER A 914 24.93 -33.62 -22.93
CA SER A 914 25.85 -32.70 -23.62
C SER A 914 26.45 -31.70 -22.62
N PRO A 915 27.71 -31.27 -22.78
CA PRO A 915 28.27 -30.22 -21.94
C PRO A 915 27.43 -28.93 -21.98
N PRO A 916 27.16 -28.29 -20.83
CA PRO A 916 26.39 -27.05 -20.79
C PRO A 916 27.13 -25.91 -21.50
N GLY A 917 26.38 -25.09 -22.25
CA GLY A 917 26.93 -23.90 -22.95
C GLY A 917 27.65 -24.17 -24.27
N ASP A 918 27.84 -25.42 -24.68
CA ASP A 918 28.57 -25.81 -25.88
C ASP A 918 27.60 -26.12 -27.04
N ALA A 919 27.33 -25.12 -27.88
CA ALA A 919 26.37 -25.24 -28.98
C ALA A 919 26.80 -26.26 -30.05
N ASP A 920 28.11 -26.36 -30.32
CA ASP A 920 28.65 -27.28 -31.31
C ASP A 920 28.46 -28.74 -30.86
N LYS A 921 28.77 -29.03 -29.59
CA LYS A 921 28.53 -30.37 -29.03
C LYS A 921 27.05 -30.69 -28.89
N LEU A 922 26.22 -29.68 -28.59
CA LEU A 922 24.77 -29.85 -28.57
C LEU A 922 24.25 -30.23 -29.98
N ALA A 923 24.67 -29.52 -31.02
CA ALA A 923 24.32 -29.83 -32.41
C ALA A 923 24.80 -31.23 -32.82
N ALA A 924 26.04 -31.58 -32.50
CA ALA A 924 26.60 -32.91 -32.76
C ALA A 924 25.79 -34.03 -32.07
N ALA A 925 25.36 -33.82 -30.83
CA ALA A 925 24.54 -34.77 -30.09
C ALA A 925 23.13 -34.91 -30.69
N ILE A 926 22.51 -33.81 -31.14
CA ILE A 926 21.22 -33.84 -31.85
C ILE A 926 21.36 -34.67 -33.13
N LEU A 927 22.37 -34.39 -33.95
CA LEU A 927 22.60 -35.11 -35.21
C LEU A 927 22.95 -36.59 -34.99
N HIS A 928 23.72 -36.90 -33.95
CA HIS A 928 24.02 -38.28 -33.57
C HIS A 928 22.75 -39.06 -33.21
N LEU A 929 21.91 -38.53 -32.31
CA LEU A 929 20.65 -39.16 -31.94
C LEU A 929 19.66 -39.24 -33.10
N TRP A 930 19.74 -38.31 -34.05
CA TRP A 930 18.94 -38.36 -35.26
C TRP A 930 19.34 -39.53 -36.16
N GLN A 931 20.64 -39.73 -36.38
CA GLN A 931 21.21 -40.82 -37.18
C GLN A 931 21.02 -42.21 -36.56
N HIS A 932 20.72 -42.30 -35.25
CA HIS A 932 20.56 -43.55 -34.51
C HIS A 932 19.14 -43.68 -33.90
N PRO A 933 18.08 -43.88 -34.72
CA PRO A 933 16.70 -43.91 -34.25
C PRO A 933 16.38 -45.06 -33.27
N GLU A 934 17.00 -46.24 -33.44
CA GLU A 934 16.81 -47.36 -32.52
C GLU A 934 17.38 -47.05 -31.13
N GLN A 935 18.59 -46.48 -31.07
CA GLN A 935 19.17 -46.00 -29.83
C GLN A 935 18.26 -44.96 -29.17
N ARG A 936 17.76 -44.00 -29.95
CA ARG A 936 16.85 -42.97 -29.46
C ARG A 936 15.55 -43.55 -28.85
N ARG A 937 14.97 -44.57 -29.48
CA ARG A 937 13.79 -45.30 -28.96
C ARG A 937 14.12 -46.09 -27.68
N GLU A 938 15.23 -46.82 -27.66
CA GLU A 938 15.66 -47.58 -26.47
C GLU A 938 15.90 -46.68 -25.26
N LEU A 939 16.53 -45.51 -25.47
CA LEU A 939 16.75 -44.53 -24.41
C LEU A 939 15.42 -44.07 -23.82
N ALA A 940 14.44 -43.73 -24.66
CA ALA A 940 13.13 -43.24 -24.24
C ALA A 940 12.34 -44.29 -23.42
N GLU A 941 12.33 -45.56 -23.86
CA GLU A 941 11.67 -46.65 -23.12
C GLU A 941 12.29 -46.89 -21.75
N ARG A 942 13.64 -46.88 -21.67
CA ARG A 942 14.36 -47.00 -20.40
C ARG A 942 14.09 -45.79 -19.50
N ALA A 943 14.02 -44.58 -20.06
CA ALA A 943 13.66 -43.37 -19.32
C ALA A 943 12.26 -43.47 -18.71
N LYS A 944 11.27 -43.91 -19.51
CA LYS A 944 9.89 -44.10 -19.07
C LYS A 944 9.78 -45.08 -17.92
N LYS A 945 10.49 -46.22 -18.02
CA LYS A 945 10.56 -47.20 -16.93
C LYS A 945 11.21 -46.62 -15.68
N ALA A 946 12.33 -45.91 -15.83
CA ALA A 946 13.02 -45.28 -14.70
C ALA A 946 12.14 -44.23 -13.99
N ALA A 947 11.40 -43.41 -14.75
CA ALA A 947 10.45 -42.43 -14.20
C ALA A 947 9.37 -43.11 -13.35
N ALA A 948 8.76 -44.20 -13.86
CA ALA A 948 7.70 -44.93 -13.18
C ALA A 948 8.16 -45.69 -11.92
N GLU A 949 9.43 -46.10 -11.84
CA GLU A 949 9.95 -46.89 -10.72
C GLU A 949 10.64 -46.05 -9.64
N LEU A 950 11.44 -45.06 -10.05
CA LEU A 950 12.37 -44.37 -9.14
C LEU A 950 11.83 -43.02 -8.67
N PHE A 951 11.03 -42.36 -9.49
CA PHE A 951 10.59 -40.99 -9.30
C PHE A 951 9.08 -40.95 -9.14
N THR A 952 8.52 -41.66 -8.15
CA THR A 952 7.07 -41.63 -7.91
C THR A 952 6.72 -40.65 -6.81
N TRP A 953 5.58 -39.96 -6.94
CA TRP A 953 5.05 -39.12 -5.88
C TRP A 953 4.83 -39.91 -4.59
N LYS A 954 4.38 -41.18 -4.69
CA LYS A 954 4.25 -42.08 -3.53
C LYS A 954 5.54 -42.19 -2.73
N LYS A 955 6.67 -42.42 -3.39
CA LYS A 955 7.99 -42.51 -2.73
C LYS A 955 8.41 -41.16 -2.14
N ASN A 956 8.18 -40.07 -2.87
CA ASN A 956 8.46 -38.71 -2.40
C ASN A 956 7.67 -38.37 -1.11
N GLY A 957 6.36 -38.67 -1.08
CA GLY A 957 5.50 -38.48 0.09
C GLY A 957 5.95 -39.31 1.30
N SER A 958 6.29 -40.59 1.10
CA SER A 958 6.83 -41.44 2.18
C SER A 958 8.14 -40.90 2.76
N LEU A 959 9.10 -40.51 1.91
CA LEU A 959 10.37 -39.92 2.38
C LEU A 959 10.16 -38.59 3.10
N THR A 960 9.20 -37.78 2.67
CA THR A 960 8.87 -36.51 3.34
C THR A 960 8.25 -36.76 4.72
N LEU A 961 7.39 -37.77 4.84
CA LEU A 961 6.82 -38.16 6.12
C LEU A 961 7.87 -38.70 7.11
N ASP A 962 8.89 -39.40 6.62
CA ASP A 962 10.03 -39.82 7.44
C ASP A 962 10.79 -38.61 8.02
N VAL A 963 10.93 -37.52 7.24
CA VAL A 963 11.53 -36.26 7.72
C VAL A 963 10.65 -35.62 8.80
N TYR A 964 9.35 -35.48 8.56
CA TYR A 964 8.40 -34.92 9.54
C TYR A 964 8.44 -35.69 10.87
N THR A 965 8.37 -37.01 10.78
CA THR A 965 8.43 -37.89 11.96
C THR A 965 9.78 -37.76 12.69
N GLY A 966 10.87 -37.58 11.94
CA GLY A 966 12.21 -37.37 12.48
C GLY A 966 12.34 -36.08 13.30
N ILE A 967 11.81 -34.96 12.79
CA ILE A 967 11.90 -33.66 13.48
C ILE A 967 10.96 -33.57 14.68
N MET A 968 9.78 -34.19 14.62
CA MET A 968 8.83 -34.22 15.76
C MET A 968 9.34 -35.02 16.97
N ARG A 969 10.26 -35.97 16.78
CA ARG A 969 10.81 -36.82 17.85
C ARG A 969 11.95 -36.17 18.64
N LYS A 970 12.48 -35.02 18.20
CA LYS A 970 13.48 -34.26 18.95
C LYS A 970 12.74 -33.39 19.99
N PRO A 971 13.08 -33.46 21.30
CA PRO A 971 12.54 -32.50 22.25
C PRO A 971 12.99 -31.09 21.84
N THR A 972 12.04 -30.20 21.60
CA THR A 972 12.28 -28.76 21.39
C THR A 972 13.19 -28.24 22.51
N SER A 973 14.44 -27.95 22.16
CA SER A 973 15.42 -27.45 23.10
C SER A 973 14.95 -26.10 23.68
N GLN A 974 14.87 -26.02 25.01
CA GLN A 974 14.61 -24.77 25.72
C GLN A 974 15.70 -23.75 25.35
N PRO A 975 15.36 -22.48 25.04
CA PRO A 975 16.38 -21.46 24.86
C PRO A 975 17.12 -21.25 26.19
N ALA A 976 18.44 -21.37 26.14
CA ALA A 976 19.31 -21.19 27.29
C ALA A 976 19.09 -19.82 27.95
N SER A 977 18.82 -19.84 29.26
CA SER A 977 18.83 -18.66 30.12
C SER A 977 20.12 -17.87 29.90
N LYS A 978 20.01 -16.66 29.36
CA LYS A 978 21.12 -15.69 29.40
C LYS A 978 21.35 -15.32 30.87
N GLN A 979 22.44 -15.84 31.42
CA GLN A 979 23.03 -15.31 32.64
C GLN A 979 23.41 -13.86 32.41
N GLU A 980 22.81 -12.98 33.20
CA GLU A 980 23.32 -11.65 33.49
C GLU A 980 24.75 -11.80 34.03
N ASN A 981 25.70 -11.10 33.40
CA ASN A 981 26.95 -10.71 34.04
C ASN A 981 27.27 -9.29 33.55
N TYR A 982 27.17 -8.36 34.52
CA TYR A 982 27.75 -7.02 34.67
C TYR A 982 28.24 -6.25 33.44
#